data_AF-A0A8H6BBY7-F1
#
_entry.id   AF-A0A8H6BBY7-F1
#
_cell.length_a   1.000
_cell.length_b   1.000
_cell.length_c   1.000
_cell.angle_alpha   90.00
_cell.angle_beta   90.00
_cell.angle_gamma   90.00
#
_symmetry.space_group_name_H-M   'P 1'
#
loop_
_entity.id
_entity.type
_entity.pdbx_description
1 polymer ?
#
loop_
_entity_poly.entity_id
_entity_poly.type
_entity_poly.pdbx_seq_one_letter_code
_entity_poly.pdbx_strand_id
1 'polypeptide(L)'
;MRKVSVVALILCVIGIVSGALLAVDYGQEYTKAVLLAPSVPIDVILSADSKRKDVSGVAFEADPDSDGGIIRKYGFHALNTCVRKPAGCFTYIKSLLGKPSSAKEVKEYANGHSGIEIVDIKQRNSTGLRFGRQVLSVEELVAMNLADIKKRAQAKWDELSPNTYNVIDQVALTVPRYFTQAERQALVDSAEIAGLKVAALVDDGSCVATDFAEHRDFTAEKQYHVFYDMGAGSTRATLVSFAAVNGTVRVAVEGYGFDRELGGHALTSAVRDILEEKFLEQQAGVGREALEQDARAMNRLWQAADRAKLVLSANTETRVSVEMLYHDNDFSCTVTRPEFEARIGKVLRRVAGPLARAVSRVDAGEIRSVVLAGGSTRVPAVQAQLAEYLNGTEKIAKNVNADEAGVFGLTARGAAVAGYRRRKIIDVEDSIESNFTVKVIRQGEQTLEPLLARGSEVQPVTSHRFESLENYTGPFSAEILENGVSYKRYEFEAAQSNCSGGLTYRGAVEVATGKLVGLGPVEVACGGVDATAGARQSGPVEYTGVCPVDGEMLRRSVRRLAVLDREDRERVEREELLNGLESYAYGLRSYLEEDTVGARAPAGLLQRAGEFTGETLGWLEGGAVGDPGESTGDTADAPGESTGHPGGASRASVHLLKKRLERLRRFRRRLAVYVDTPDEDLVPEKFFALSNRTSGLVNRVQDYMMTMSEDAARMKAQYESLQLDFDAANRKLKYRMKEKTEKDLKTAMDDISQFSSVVREFEQDTAKHSAMSRPQLVELRQLALGGLRKLKKSLKTLQSVHDLRLGSLREQLEILKAEKGSKSGSKSGSSTILTSSLSSPSSSSALSSSHSSSSSPSSSSPSSPSSSSSSSLSPSSPSSSSSSSSHQHDEL
;
A
#
# COMPACT_ATOMS: atom_id res chain seq x y z
N MET A 1 8.97 -14.99 43.92
CA MET A 1 9.13 -15.24 42.47
C MET A 1 7.79 -15.22 41.71
N ARG A 2 7.00 -14.13 41.73
CA ARG A 2 5.68 -14.07 41.03
C ARG A 2 5.33 -12.73 40.37
N LYS A 3 6.30 -11.81 40.18
CA LYS A 3 6.09 -10.53 39.45
C LYS A 3 6.83 -10.43 38.10
N VAL A 4 7.63 -11.44 37.73
CA VAL A 4 8.44 -11.42 36.49
C VAL A 4 7.66 -11.97 35.28
N SER A 5 6.72 -12.90 35.48
CA SER A 5 6.05 -13.61 34.37
C SER A 5 5.11 -12.75 33.53
N VAL A 6 4.40 -11.76 34.08
CA VAL A 6 3.39 -11.01 33.31
C VAL A 6 4.04 -10.04 32.33
N VAL A 7 5.12 -9.36 32.75
CA VAL A 7 5.89 -8.47 31.85
C VAL A 7 6.61 -9.29 30.77
N ALA A 8 7.18 -10.45 31.13
CA ALA A 8 7.76 -11.36 30.15
C ALA A 8 6.72 -11.89 29.14
N LEU A 9 5.50 -12.24 29.60
CA LEU A 9 4.43 -12.70 28.71
C LEU A 9 3.93 -11.58 27.78
N ILE A 10 3.85 -10.33 28.26
CA ILE A 10 3.50 -9.17 27.44
C ILE A 10 4.62 -8.86 26.43
N LEU A 11 5.89 -8.97 26.82
CA LEU A 11 7.04 -8.85 25.91
C LEU A 11 7.05 -9.96 24.84
N CYS A 12 6.61 -11.18 25.16
CA CYS A 12 6.41 -12.26 24.18
C CYS A 12 5.16 -12.05 23.27
N VAL A 13 4.30 -11.08 23.57
CA VAL A 13 3.13 -10.69 22.74
C VAL A 13 3.38 -9.37 22.00
N ILE A 14 4.53 -8.71 22.21
CA ILE A 14 5.03 -7.74 21.24
C ILE A 14 5.36 -8.53 19.98
N GLY A 15 4.52 -8.38 18.96
CA GLY A 15 4.75 -8.99 17.65
C GLY A 15 6.15 -8.63 17.18
N ILE A 16 6.88 -9.62 16.68
CA ILE A 16 8.22 -9.42 16.12
C ILE A 16 8.06 -8.38 15.01
N VAL A 17 8.55 -7.15 15.26
CA VAL A 17 8.62 -6.10 14.26
C VAL A 17 9.64 -6.58 13.23
N SER A 18 9.11 -7.28 12.24
CA SER A 18 9.87 -7.77 11.12
C SER A 18 10.27 -6.56 10.30
N GLY A 19 11.55 -6.23 10.28
CA GLY A 19 12.05 -5.20 9.37
C GLY A 19 11.65 -5.57 7.94
N ALA A 20 11.17 -4.58 7.20
CA ALA A 20 10.81 -4.73 5.80
C ALA A 20 11.39 -3.59 4.98
N LEU A 21 11.91 -3.94 3.81
CA LEU A 21 12.51 -3.00 2.88
C LEU A 21 11.70 -2.96 1.59
N LEU A 22 11.18 -1.78 1.27
CA LEU A 22 10.54 -1.53 -0.03
C LEU A 22 11.61 -1.07 -1.02
N ALA A 23 11.93 -1.88 -2.02
CA ALA A 23 12.79 -1.46 -3.13
C ALA A 23 11.92 -0.80 -4.20
N VAL A 24 12.22 0.44 -4.60
CA VAL A 24 11.43 1.20 -5.59
C VAL A 24 12.34 1.74 -6.71
N ASP A 25 12.10 1.27 -7.93
CA ASP A 25 12.62 1.90 -9.14
C ASP A 25 11.67 3.03 -9.57
N TYR A 26 11.89 4.25 -9.05
CA TYR A 26 11.09 5.42 -9.39
C TYR A 26 11.52 5.98 -10.75
N GLY A 27 10.92 5.51 -11.85
CA GLY A 27 11.25 5.95 -13.21
C GLY A 27 10.72 7.35 -13.56
N GLN A 28 11.10 7.89 -14.73
CA GLN A 28 10.53 9.14 -15.24
C GLN A 28 9.05 8.98 -15.65
N GLU A 29 8.72 7.85 -16.27
CA GLU A 29 7.38 7.52 -16.77
C GLU A 29 6.75 6.38 -15.96
N TYR A 30 7.48 5.29 -15.71
CA TYR A 30 6.98 4.12 -14.97
C TYR A 30 7.82 3.76 -13.74
N THR A 31 7.13 3.54 -12.63
CA THR A 31 7.69 3.07 -11.37
C THR A 31 7.43 1.56 -11.19
N LYS A 32 8.37 0.84 -10.57
CA LYS A 32 8.14 -0.53 -10.08
C LYS A 32 8.62 -0.61 -8.64
N ALA A 33 8.03 -1.52 -7.88
CA ALA A 33 8.47 -1.78 -6.50
C ALA A 33 8.46 -3.27 -6.19
N VAL A 34 9.32 -3.69 -5.27
CA VAL A 34 9.41 -5.05 -4.72
C VAL A 34 9.48 -4.92 -3.20
N LEU A 35 8.71 -5.74 -2.48
CA LEU A 35 8.76 -5.80 -1.02
C LEU A 35 9.66 -6.95 -0.58
N LEU A 36 10.70 -6.63 0.20
CA LEU A 36 11.49 -7.61 0.93
C LEU A 36 11.00 -7.65 2.38
N ALA A 37 10.22 -8.68 2.72
CA ALA A 37 9.69 -8.92 4.05
C ALA A 37 9.53 -10.43 4.33
N PRO A 38 9.52 -10.88 5.60
CA PRO A 38 9.30 -12.29 5.93
C PRO A 38 7.99 -12.83 5.37
N SER A 39 8.03 -14.06 4.85
CA SER A 39 6.90 -14.76 4.20
C SER A 39 6.33 -14.08 2.94
N VAL A 40 6.89 -12.96 2.48
CA VAL A 40 6.52 -12.32 1.21
C VAL A 40 7.43 -12.82 0.10
N PRO A 41 6.90 -13.41 -1.00
CA PRO A 41 7.70 -13.73 -2.17
C PRO A 41 8.33 -12.48 -2.78
N ILE A 42 9.62 -12.56 -3.15
CA ILE A 42 10.34 -11.50 -3.84
C ILE A 42 9.81 -11.38 -5.27
N ASP A 43 8.74 -10.62 -5.44
CA ASP A 43 8.10 -10.29 -6.72
C ASP A 43 7.54 -8.86 -6.66
N VAL A 44 7.28 -8.30 -7.84
CA VAL A 44 6.80 -6.94 -8.05
C VAL A 44 5.45 -6.70 -7.32
N ILE A 45 5.31 -5.52 -6.76
CA ILE A 45 4.05 -4.98 -6.24
C ILE A 45 3.25 -4.46 -7.42
N LEU A 46 2.11 -5.10 -7.69
CA LEU A 46 1.27 -4.77 -8.83
C LEU A 46 0.54 -3.43 -8.64
N SER A 47 0.22 -2.75 -9.74
CA SER A 47 -0.73 -1.63 -9.75
C SER A 47 -2.15 -2.11 -9.40
N ALA A 48 -3.06 -1.18 -9.12
CA ALA A 48 -4.49 -1.49 -8.94
C ALA A 48 -5.07 -2.28 -10.14
N ASP A 49 -4.63 -1.96 -11.37
CA ASP A 49 -5.00 -2.67 -12.61
C ASP A 49 -4.19 -3.96 -12.87
N SER A 50 -3.58 -4.53 -11.82
CA SER A 50 -2.74 -5.74 -11.88
C SER A 50 -1.55 -5.68 -12.85
N LYS A 51 -0.98 -4.49 -13.10
CA LYS A 51 0.21 -4.33 -13.97
C LYS A 51 1.50 -4.38 -13.16
N ARG A 52 2.57 -4.91 -13.76
CA ARG A 52 3.93 -5.00 -13.17
C ARG A 52 4.74 -3.69 -13.27
N LYS A 53 4.14 -2.63 -13.81
CA LYS A 53 4.69 -1.29 -13.80
C LYS A 53 3.56 -0.30 -13.60
N ASP A 54 3.83 0.74 -12.82
CA ASP A 54 2.87 1.77 -12.44
C ASP A 54 3.28 3.13 -13.00
N VAL A 55 2.37 4.08 -13.10
CA VAL A 55 2.66 5.41 -13.66
C VAL A 55 3.33 6.29 -12.60
N SER A 56 4.43 6.95 -12.99
CA SER A 56 5.22 7.81 -12.11
C SER A 56 4.59 9.20 -12.03
N GLY A 57 3.85 9.45 -10.95
CA GLY A 57 3.16 10.70 -10.69
C GLY A 57 1.78 10.51 -10.08
N VAL A 58 0.97 11.56 -10.16
CA VAL A 58 -0.41 11.59 -9.67
C VAL A 58 -1.21 12.56 -10.54
N ALA A 59 -2.49 12.28 -10.77
CA ALA A 59 -3.41 13.26 -11.36
C ALA A 59 -4.45 13.71 -10.33
N PHE A 60 -4.82 14.99 -10.36
CA PHE A 60 -5.89 15.53 -9.51
C PHE A 60 -7.13 15.90 -10.33
N GLU A 61 -8.29 15.62 -9.73
CA GLU A 61 -9.56 16.22 -10.11
C GLU A 61 -10.03 17.12 -8.95
N ALA A 62 -10.78 18.18 -9.25
CA ALA A 62 -11.45 18.93 -8.18
C ALA A 62 -12.58 18.06 -7.61
N ASP A 63 -12.68 17.98 -6.28
CA ASP A 63 -13.79 17.30 -5.62
C ASP A 63 -15.07 18.17 -5.75
N PRO A 64 -16.15 17.70 -6.41
CA PRO A 64 -17.39 18.47 -6.54
C PRO A 64 -18.14 18.62 -5.21
N ASP A 65 -17.80 17.84 -4.19
CA ASP A 65 -18.48 17.79 -2.89
C ASP A 65 -17.72 18.54 -1.78
N SER A 66 -16.51 19.05 -2.05
CA SER A 66 -15.70 19.81 -1.10
C SER A 66 -15.07 21.07 -1.73
N ASP A 67 -15.33 22.26 -1.16
CA ASP A 67 -14.69 23.51 -1.63
C ASP A 67 -13.16 23.42 -1.51
N GLY A 68 -12.47 23.51 -2.65
CA GLY A 68 -11.02 23.36 -2.73
C GLY A 68 -10.49 21.95 -2.44
N GLY A 69 -11.38 20.94 -2.34
CA GLY A 69 -11.00 19.54 -2.21
C GLY A 69 -10.42 18.97 -3.50
N ILE A 70 -9.59 17.94 -3.38
CA ILE A 70 -8.95 17.27 -4.52
C ILE A 70 -9.14 15.76 -4.43
N ILE A 71 -9.43 15.13 -5.58
CA ILE A 71 -9.46 13.68 -5.72
C ILE A 71 -8.16 13.26 -6.39
N ARG A 72 -7.36 12.41 -5.72
CA ARG A 72 -6.11 11.89 -6.29
C ARG A 72 -6.37 10.63 -7.11
N LYS A 73 -5.75 10.55 -8.28
CA LYS A 73 -5.76 9.38 -9.17
C LYS A 73 -4.33 8.94 -9.43
N TYR A 74 -4.07 7.65 -9.30
CA TYR A 74 -2.75 7.03 -9.50
C TYR A 74 -2.79 6.06 -10.69
N GLY A 75 -1.61 5.65 -11.17
CA GLY A 75 -1.48 4.64 -12.22
C GLY A 75 -2.26 4.95 -13.51
N PHE A 76 -2.96 3.96 -14.06
CA PHE A 76 -3.71 4.12 -15.30
C PHE A 76 -4.85 5.16 -15.16
N HIS A 77 -5.48 5.25 -13.99
CA HIS A 77 -6.47 6.29 -13.71
C HIS A 77 -5.88 7.71 -13.76
N ALA A 78 -4.59 7.88 -13.45
CA ALA A 78 -3.91 9.18 -13.62
C ALA A 78 -3.84 9.56 -15.10
N LEU A 79 -3.37 8.65 -15.97
CA LEU A 79 -3.27 8.90 -17.43
C LEU A 79 -4.64 9.20 -18.06
N ASN A 80 -5.69 8.47 -17.69
CA ASN A 80 -7.05 8.73 -18.17
C ASN A 80 -7.63 10.07 -17.67
N THR A 81 -7.11 10.57 -16.56
CA THR A 81 -7.48 11.87 -16.00
C THR A 81 -6.74 13.00 -16.70
N CYS A 82 -5.44 12.85 -16.97
CA CYS A 82 -4.61 13.80 -17.71
C CYS A 82 -5.24 14.26 -19.04
N VAL A 83 -5.83 13.33 -19.82
CA VAL A 83 -6.51 13.64 -21.09
C VAL A 83 -7.73 14.57 -20.90
N ARG A 84 -8.47 14.41 -19.80
CA ARG A 84 -9.71 15.14 -19.54
C ARG A 84 -9.44 16.45 -18.78
N LYS A 85 -8.44 16.43 -17.88
CA LYS A 85 -8.12 17.46 -16.89
C LYS A 85 -6.59 17.71 -16.85
N PRO A 86 -5.98 18.22 -17.94
CA PRO A 86 -4.52 18.34 -18.05
C PRO A 86 -3.89 19.25 -16.99
N ALA A 87 -4.61 20.28 -16.51
CA ALA A 87 -4.15 21.15 -15.43
C ALA A 87 -3.91 20.44 -14.08
N GLY A 88 -4.44 19.22 -13.90
CA GLY A 88 -4.16 18.37 -12.74
C GLY A 88 -3.18 17.23 -13.00
N CYS A 89 -2.49 17.19 -14.14
CA CYS A 89 -1.68 16.05 -14.57
C CYS A 89 -0.22 16.11 -14.09
N PHE A 90 0.06 15.65 -12.87
CA PHE A 90 1.42 15.68 -12.30
C PHE A 90 2.19 14.38 -12.54
N THR A 91 2.32 14.01 -13.82
CA THR A 91 3.21 12.94 -14.31
C THR A 91 4.53 13.52 -14.81
N TYR A 92 5.55 12.66 -15.01
CA TYR A 92 6.85 13.03 -15.57
C TYR A 92 7.65 14.08 -14.75
N ILE A 93 7.40 14.15 -13.45
CA ILE A 93 7.96 15.16 -12.54
C ILE A 93 9.35 14.82 -11.98
N LYS A 94 9.89 13.61 -12.19
CA LYS A 94 11.20 13.19 -11.63
C LYS A 94 12.35 14.12 -12.05
N SER A 95 12.31 14.66 -13.26
CA SER A 95 13.29 15.61 -13.78
C SER A 95 13.26 17.00 -13.11
N LEU A 96 12.25 17.29 -12.29
CA LEU A 96 12.03 18.56 -11.58
C LEU A 96 12.52 18.56 -10.12
N LEU A 97 12.87 17.38 -9.58
CA LEU A 97 13.30 17.21 -8.19
C LEU A 97 14.48 18.15 -7.86
N GLY A 98 14.35 18.92 -6.77
CA GLY A 98 15.41 19.78 -6.27
C GLY A 98 15.79 20.96 -7.18
N LYS A 99 14.95 21.34 -8.17
CA LYS A 99 15.25 22.43 -9.12
C LYS A 99 14.41 23.68 -8.87
N PRO A 100 14.98 24.89 -9.01
CA PRO A 100 14.22 26.14 -9.05
C PRO A 100 13.45 26.28 -10.38
N SER A 101 12.41 27.10 -10.42
CA SER A 101 11.57 27.28 -11.62
C SER A 101 12.32 27.82 -12.84
N SER A 102 13.46 28.49 -12.60
CA SER A 102 14.33 29.05 -13.62
C SER A 102 15.14 27.99 -14.40
N ALA A 103 15.23 26.76 -13.89
CA ALA A 103 15.99 25.66 -14.50
C ALA A 103 15.45 25.28 -15.89
N LYS A 104 16.35 24.78 -16.76
CA LYS A 104 16.02 24.40 -18.14
C LYS A 104 14.93 23.33 -18.18
N GLU A 105 15.09 22.28 -17.38
CA GLU A 105 14.18 21.13 -17.38
C GLU A 105 12.78 21.47 -16.86
N VAL A 106 12.64 22.50 -16.02
CA VAL A 106 11.34 23.00 -15.55
C VAL A 106 10.62 23.76 -16.66
N LYS A 107 11.35 24.54 -17.46
CA LYS A 107 10.81 25.22 -18.65
C LYS A 107 10.41 24.24 -19.76
N GLU A 108 11.24 23.23 -20.02
CA GLU A 108 10.92 22.16 -20.98
C GLU A 108 9.70 21.35 -20.52
N TYR A 109 9.57 21.08 -19.23
CA TYR A 109 8.37 20.48 -18.66
C TYR A 109 7.14 21.37 -18.86
N ALA A 110 7.22 22.67 -18.57
CA ALA A 110 6.12 23.63 -18.78
C ALA A 110 5.61 23.59 -20.23
N ASN A 111 6.53 23.67 -21.20
CA ASN A 111 6.22 23.66 -22.62
C ASN A 111 5.61 22.33 -23.09
N GLY A 112 5.96 21.20 -22.44
CA GLY A 112 5.39 19.89 -22.72
C GLY A 112 4.02 19.63 -22.07
N HIS A 113 3.62 20.42 -21.06
CA HIS A 113 2.45 20.17 -20.23
C HIS A 113 1.58 21.42 -20.07
N SER A 114 1.04 21.89 -21.20
CA SER A 114 0.09 23.01 -21.26
C SER A 114 -1.00 22.89 -20.18
N GLY A 115 -1.27 23.99 -19.48
CA GLY A 115 -2.28 24.05 -18.41
C GLY A 115 -1.78 23.72 -17.00
N ILE A 116 -0.56 23.23 -16.81
CA ILE A 116 0.06 23.12 -15.48
C ILE A 116 0.62 24.47 -15.05
N GLU A 117 0.31 24.92 -13.83
CA GLU A 117 0.88 26.13 -13.25
C GLU A 117 2.09 25.82 -12.35
N ILE A 118 3.22 26.46 -12.65
CA ILE A 118 4.51 26.32 -11.96
C ILE A 118 4.69 27.48 -10.97
N VAL A 119 5.19 27.19 -9.77
CA VAL A 119 5.31 28.14 -8.66
C VAL A 119 6.65 27.95 -7.93
N ASP A 120 7.31 29.04 -7.52
CA ASP A 120 8.50 28.96 -6.67
C ASP A 120 8.15 28.64 -5.20
N ILE A 121 8.84 27.66 -4.63
CA ILE A 121 8.87 27.38 -3.19
C ILE A 121 10.13 28.01 -2.61
N LYS A 122 10.03 29.30 -2.28
CA LYS A 122 11.16 30.13 -1.83
C LYS A 122 11.89 29.56 -0.61
N GLN A 123 11.15 28.94 0.32
CA GLN A 123 11.70 28.32 1.53
C GLN A 123 12.63 27.13 1.23
N ARG A 124 12.46 26.48 0.07
CA ARG A 124 13.25 25.33 -0.37
C ARG A 124 14.20 25.65 -1.52
N ASN A 125 14.10 26.83 -2.13
CA ASN A 125 14.74 27.14 -3.42
C ASN A 125 14.41 26.08 -4.51
N SER A 126 13.16 25.59 -4.51
CA SER A 126 12.69 24.54 -5.42
C SER A 126 11.36 24.90 -6.08
N THR A 127 10.94 24.04 -7.02
CA THR A 127 9.70 24.18 -7.76
C THR A 127 8.54 23.49 -7.04
N GLY A 128 7.38 24.13 -7.07
CA GLY A 128 6.08 23.53 -6.77
C GLY A 128 5.11 23.68 -7.94
N LEU A 129 4.05 22.88 -7.93
CA LEU A 129 2.97 22.91 -8.90
C LEU A 129 1.66 23.31 -8.20
N ARG A 130 0.81 24.10 -8.87
CA ARG A 130 -0.48 24.54 -8.33
C ARG A 130 -1.64 23.78 -8.95
N PHE A 131 -2.61 23.39 -8.11
CA PHE A 131 -3.93 22.94 -8.52
C PHE A 131 -4.99 23.61 -7.66
N GLY A 132 -5.77 24.52 -8.26
CA GLY A 132 -6.73 25.34 -7.54
C GLY A 132 -6.06 26.12 -6.40
N ARG A 133 -6.47 25.83 -5.15
CA ARG A 133 -5.93 26.47 -3.93
C ARG A 133 -4.70 25.75 -3.37
N GLN A 134 -4.37 24.55 -3.87
CA GLN A 134 -3.24 23.75 -3.38
C GLN A 134 -1.95 24.11 -4.13
N VAL A 135 -0.91 24.48 -3.39
CA VAL A 135 0.48 24.52 -3.88
C VAL A 135 1.24 23.40 -3.17
N LEU A 136 1.85 22.54 -3.99
CA LEU A 136 2.57 21.33 -3.58
C LEU A 136 3.96 21.34 -4.18
N SER A 137 4.93 20.94 -3.38
CA SER A 137 6.29 20.67 -3.85
C SER A 137 6.33 19.45 -4.78
N VAL A 138 7.33 19.39 -5.67
CA VAL A 138 7.59 18.18 -6.46
C VAL A 138 7.82 16.99 -5.52
N GLU A 139 8.49 17.23 -4.40
CA GLU A 139 8.78 16.25 -3.36
C GLU A 139 7.50 15.70 -2.69
N GLU A 140 6.50 16.55 -2.40
CA GLU A 140 5.18 16.08 -1.93
C GLU A 140 4.44 15.23 -2.98
N LEU A 141 4.55 15.56 -4.26
CA LEU A 141 3.91 14.81 -5.36
C LEU A 141 4.58 13.45 -5.57
N VAL A 142 5.91 13.37 -5.46
CA VAL A 142 6.65 12.09 -5.45
C VAL A 142 6.31 11.30 -4.19
N ALA A 143 6.25 11.93 -3.02
CA ALA A 143 5.87 11.30 -1.76
C ALA A 143 4.46 10.69 -1.82
N MET A 144 3.50 11.35 -2.48
CA MET A 144 2.16 10.79 -2.71
C MET A 144 2.17 9.50 -3.53
N ASN A 145 3.07 9.37 -4.52
CA ASN A 145 3.22 8.16 -5.33
C ASN A 145 3.92 7.04 -4.52
N LEU A 146 4.96 7.38 -3.77
CA LEU A 146 5.64 6.44 -2.85
C LEU A 146 4.69 5.92 -1.74
N ALA A 147 3.82 6.79 -1.21
CA ALA A 147 2.83 6.43 -0.20
C ALA A 147 1.75 5.46 -0.73
N ASP A 148 1.28 5.64 -1.97
CA ASP A 148 0.35 4.68 -2.61
C ASP A 148 1.00 3.30 -2.84
N ILE A 149 2.24 3.27 -3.34
CA ILE A 149 3.01 2.03 -3.52
C ILE A 149 3.21 1.33 -2.16
N LYS A 150 3.60 2.09 -1.12
CA LYS A 150 3.73 1.60 0.26
C LYS A 150 2.41 1.01 0.77
N LYS A 151 1.29 1.69 0.55
CA LYS A 151 -0.06 1.22 0.94
C LYS A 151 -0.41 -0.12 0.27
N ARG A 152 -0.12 -0.28 -1.01
CA ARG A 152 -0.34 -1.56 -1.74
C ARG A 152 0.61 -2.66 -1.27
N ALA A 153 1.88 -2.34 -1.03
CA ALA A 153 2.85 -3.29 -0.49
C ALA A 153 2.46 -3.78 0.92
N GLN A 154 2.00 -2.87 1.77
CA GLN A 154 1.47 -3.17 3.11
C GLN A 154 0.25 -4.10 3.02
N ALA A 155 -0.74 -3.77 2.18
CA ALA A 155 -1.93 -4.60 1.99
C ALA A 155 -1.59 -6.03 1.51
N LYS A 156 -0.67 -6.18 0.54
CA LYS A 156 -0.17 -7.49 0.06
C LYS A 156 0.48 -8.29 1.19
N TRP A 157 1.21 -7.63 2.10
CA TRP A 157 1.86 -8.31 3.22
C TRP A 157 0.87 -8.70 4.31
N ASP A 158 -0.10 -7.84 4.62
CA ASP A 158 -1.17 -8.13 5.60
C ASP A 158 -2.07 -9.28 5.14
N GLU A 159 -2.32 -9.42 3.83
CA GLU A 159 -2.99 -10.58 3.24
C GLU A 159 -2.17 -11.89 3.40
N LEU A 160 -0.87 -11.84 3.15
CA LEU A 160 0.04 -12.99 3.22
C LEU A 160 0.45 -13.38 4.65
N SER A 161 0.28 -12.48 5.62
CA SER A 161 0.69 -12.68 7.03
C SER A 161 -0.38 -12.19 8.02
N PRO A 162 -1.61 -12.72 7.94
CA PRO A 162 -2.70 -12.30 8.82
C PRO A 162 -2.33 -12.59 10.29
N ASN A 163 -2.71 -11.67 11.18
CA ASN A 163 -2.37 -11.65 12.62
C ASN A 163 -0.93 -11.22 12.97
N THR A 164 -0.16 -10.65 12.03
CA THR A 164 1.14 -10.02 12.32
C THR A 164 1.03 -8.49 12.30
N TYR A 165 1.75 -7.78 13.17
CA TYR A 165 1.88 -6.32 13.07
C TYR A 165 3.02 -5.97 12.13
N ASN A 166 2.69 -5.92 10.83
CA ASN A 166 3.62 -5.62 9.75
C ASN A 166 3.76 -4.10 9.60
N VAL A 167 4.99 -3.59 9.46
CA VAL A 167 5.24 -2.17 9.15
C VAL A 167 6.35 -2.06 8.11
N ILE A 168 6.08 -1.33 7.03
CA ILE A 168 7.10 -0.91 6.07
C ILE A 168 7.60 0.48 6.48
N ASP A 169 8.82 0.56 7.02
CA ASP A 169 9.44 1.81 7.47
C ASP A 169 10.69 2.21 6.64
N GLN A 170 11.28 1.28 5.88
CA GLN A 170 12.48 1.51 5.08
C GLN A 170 12.23 1.41 3.58
N VAL A 171 12.97 2.22 2.81
CA VAL A 171 12.97 2.22 1.35
C VAL A 171 14.38 2.20 0.79
N ALA A 172 14.59 1.43 -0.28
CA ALA A 172 15.73 1.57 -1.18
C ALA A 172 15.23 2.15 -2.50
N LEU A 173 15.96 3.08 -3.12
CA LEU A 173 15.53 3.79 -4.33
C LEU A 173 16.60 3.73 -5.43
N THR A 174 16.20 3.55 -6.69
CA THR A 174 17.11 3.78 -7.82
C THR A 174 17.35 5.28 -8.01
N VAL A 175 18.59 5.66 -8.26
CA VAL A 175 18.97 7.04 -8.58
C VAL A 175 19.85 7.07 -9.84
N PRO A 176 19.65 8.00 -10.78
CA PRO A 176 20.62 8.24 -11.84
C PRO A 176 21.95 8.66 -11.23
N ARG A 177 23.05 8.00 -11.61
CA ARG A 177 24.38 8.33 -11.08
C ARG A 177 24.74 9.81 -11.25
N TYR A 178 24.32 10.44 -12.36
CA TYR A 178 24.49 11.88 -12.64
C TYR A 178 23.64 12.83 -11.76
N PHE A 179 22.72 12.34 -10.91
CA PHE A 179 21.90 13.22 -10.07
C PHE A 179 22.77 14.02 -9.12
N THR A 180 22.53 15.33 -9.09
CA THR A 180 23.24 16.27 -8.21
C THR A 180 22.88 16.04 -6.76
N GLN A 181 23.63 16.67 -5.85
CA GLN A 181 23.32 16.69 -4.42
C GLN A 181 21.89 17.19 -4.13
N ALA A 182 21.41 18.18 -4.90
CA ALA A 182 20.03 18.67 -4.76
C ALA A 182 18.99 17.67 -5.24
N GLU A 183 19.20 17.01 -6.38
CA GLU A 183 18.28 15.98 -6.90
C GLU A 183 18.23 14.75 -5.98
N ARG A 184 19.37 14.39 -5.36
CA ARG A 184 19.47 13.32 -4.36
C ARG A 184 18.75 13.69 -3.06
N GLN A 185 18.97 14.90 -2.53
CA GLN A 185 18.29 15.36 -1.31
C GLN A 185 16.78 15.43 -1.49
N ALA A 186 16.28 15.99 -2.60
CA ALA A 186 14.85 16.06 -2.89
C ALA A 186 14.18 14.67 -2.96
N LEU A 187 14.90 13.63 -3.39
CA LEU A 187 14.40 12.25 -3.40
C LEU A 187 14.38 11.63 -1.98
N VAL A 188 15.35 11.95 -1.12
CA VAL A 188 15.34 11.57 0.31
C VAL A 188 14.18 12.24 1.04
N ASP A 189 14.02 13.54 0.83
CA ASP A 189 12.93 14.37 1.36
C ASP A 189 11.55 13.80 0.96
N SER A 190 11.41 13.37 -0.31
CA SER A 190 10.18 12.71 -0.81
C SER A 190 9.86 11.41 -0.07
N ALA A 191 10.87 10.60 0.23
CA ALA A 191 10.70 9.37 0.99
C ALA A 191 10.32 9.66 2.46
N GLU A 192 10.96 10.65 3.08
CA GLU A 192 10.66 11.03 4.46
C GLU A 192 9.23 11.58 4.61
N ILE A 193 8.75 12.40 3.66
CA ILE A 193 7.35 12.86 3.61
C ILE A 193 6.38 11.67 3.44
N ALA A 194 6.77 10.61 2.72
CA ALA A 194 6.00 9.35 2.61
C ALA A 194 6.10 8.44 3.85
N GLY A 195 6.82 8.87 4.90
CA GLY A 195 7.07 8.09 6.11
C GLY A 195 7.95 6.86 5.84
N LEU A 196 8.96 7.00 4.98
CA LEU A 196 9.93 5.96 4.63
C LEU A 196 11.35 6.49 4.87
N LYS A 197 12.12 5.78 5.71
CA LYS A 197 13.55 6.04 5.89
C LYS A 197 14.32 5.46 4.70
N VAL A 198 15.11 6.30 4.03
CA VAL A 198 16.01 5.82 2.96
C VAL A 198 17.13 4.97 3.57
N ALA A 199 17.09 3.67 3.28
CA ALA A 199 18.16 2.73 3.62
C ALA A 199 19.31 2.81 2.60
N ALA A 200 18.98 3.02 1.31
CA ALA A 200 19.95 3.22 0.24
C ALA A 200 19.36 4.02 -0.94
N LEU A 201 20.15 4.94 -1.50
CA LEU A 201 20.01 5.32 -2.92
C LEU A 201 21.08 4.57 -3.69
N VAL A 202 20.70 3.84 -4.74
CA VAL A 202 21.61 2.97 -5.50
C VAL A 202 21.62 3.41 -6.97
N ASP A 203 22.82 3.54 -7.55
CA ASP A 203 22.98 3.92 -8.95
C ASP A 203 22.30 2.89 -9.86
N ASP A 204 21.41 3.33 -10.75
CA ASP A 204 20.52 2.49 -11.56
C ASP A 204 21.25 1.42 -12.41
N GLY A 205 22.36 1.80 -13.07
CA GLY A 205 23.15 0.88 -13.89
C GLY A 205 23.83 -0.20 -13.05
N SER A 206 24.21 0.12 -11.81
CA SER A 206 24.75 -0.87 -10.86
C SER A 206 23.67 -1.84 -10.37
N CYS A 207 22.40 -1.41 -10.33
CA CYS A 207 21.27 -2.31 -10.05
C CYS A 207 21.11 -3.33 -11.18
N VAL A 208 21.04 -2.88 -12.44
CA VAL A 208 20.94 -3.79 -13.60
C VAL A 208 22.14 -4.75 -13.66
N ALA A 209 23.34 -4.27 -13.34
CA ALA A 209 24.54 -5.09 -13.22
C ALA A 209 24.46 -6.14 -12.09
N THR A 210 23.88 -5.78 -10.95
CA THR A 210 23.68 -6.69 -9.81
C THR A 210 22.69 -7.80 -10.17
N ASP A 211 21.57 -7.47 -10.81
CA ASP A 211 20.58 -8.47 -11.30
C ASP A 211 21.18 -9.39 -12.38
N PHE A 212 22.00 -8.84 -13.29
CA PHE A 212 22.74 -9.61 -14.28
C PHE A 212 23.68 -10.64 -13.61
N ALA A 213 24.34 -10.28 -12.50
CA ALA A 213 25.27 -11.14 -11.77
C ALA A 213 24.61 -12.15 -10.83
N GLU A 214 23.44 -11.86 -10.25
CA GLU A 214 22.71 -12.81 -9.40
C GLU A 214 22.47 -14.15 -10.13
N HIS A 215 22.21 -14.06 -11.44
CA HIS A 215 21.86 -15.18 -12.31
C HIS A 215 23.05 -15.80 -13.10
N ARG A 216 24.30 -15.37 -12.86
CA ARG A 216 25.48 -15.77 -13.66
C ARG A 216 26.74 -15.95 -12.83
N ASP A 217 27.50 -17.00 -13.10
CA ASP A 217 28.80 -17.21 -12.46
C ASP A 217 29.94 -16.62 -13.30
N PHE A 218 31.01 -16.19 -12.60
CA PHE A 218 32.14 -15.48 -13.19
C PHE A 218 33.45 -16.18 -12.81
N THR A 219 34.48 -15.96 -13.63
CA THR A 219 35.86 -16.40 -13.35
C THR A 219 36.60 -15.33 -12.54
N ALA A 220 37.83 -15.62 -12.10
CA ALA A 220 38.69 -14.63 -11.44
C ALA A 220 39.19 -13.52 -12.39
N GLU A 221 39.12 -13.76 -13.71
CA GLU A 221 39.45 -12.77 -14.74
C GLU A 221 38.33 -11.73 -14.88
N LYS A 222 38.70 -10.45 -15.01
CA LYS A 222 37.73 -9.37 -15.24
C LYS A 222 37.00 -9.57 -16.57
N GLN A 223 35.66 -9.54 -16.53
CA GLN A 223 34.81 -9.51 -17.71
C GLN A 223 34.08 -8.17 -17.78
N TYR A 224 34.31 -7.39 -18.84
CA TYR A 224 33.71 -6.07 -19.01
C TYR A 224 32.39 -6.12 -19.77
N HIS A 225 31.34 -5.54 -19.19
CA HIS A 225 30.03 -5.38 -19.82
C HIS A 225 29.55 -3.93 -19.67
N VAL A 226 28.83 -3.43 -20.67
CA VAL A 226 28.16 -2.12 -20.57
C VAL A 226 26.66 -2.34 -20.37
N PHE A 227 26.08 -1.75 -19.35
CA PHE A 227 24.63 -1.67 -19.17
C PHE A 227 24.14 -0.36 -19.77
N TYR A 228 23.48 -0.46 -20.94
CA TYR A 228 22.95 0.67 -21.69
C TYR A 228 21.44 0.77 -21.45
N ASP A 229 21.03 1.77 -20.68
CA ASP A 229 19.65 2.07 -20.36
C ASP A 229 19.18 3.32 -21.12
N MET A 230 18.20 3.15 -22.01
CA MET A 230 17.45 4.26 -22.62
C MET A 230 16.00 4.22 -22.11
N GLY A 231 15.76 4.99 -21.05
CA GLY A 231 14.46 5.17 -20.42
C GLY A 231 13.61 6.23 -21.12
N ALA A 232 12.56 6.68 -20.43
CA ALA A 232 11.65 7.68 -20.97
C ALA A 232 12.26 9.11 -21.01
N GLY A 233 12.98 9.51 -19.96
CA GLY A 233 13.57 10.87 -19.88
C GLY A 233 15.06 10.97 -20.23
N SER A 234 15.83 9.90 -20.09
CA SER A 234 17.31 9.95 -20.12
C SER A 234 17.94 8.64 -20.59
N THR A 235 19.17 8.75 -21.09
CA THR A 235 20.00 7.62 -21.52
C THR A 235 21.27 7.53 -20.70
N ARG A 236 21.66 6.32 -20.32
CA ARG A 236 22.82 6.02 -19.48
C ARG A 236 23.54 4.80 -20.03
N ALA A 237 24.86 4.81 -19.94
CA ALA A 237 25.72 3.67 -20.19
C ALA A 237 26.67 3.51 -18.99
N THR A 238 26.65 2.34 -18.37
CA THR A 238 27.51 2.02 -17.22
C THR A 238 28.41 0.87 -17.60
N LEU A 239 29.70 1.13 -17.75
CA LEU A 239 30.73 0.10 -17.93
C LEU A 239 31.04 -0.52 -16.57
N VAL A 240 30.94 -1.84 -16.49
CA VAL A 240 31.11 -2.62 -15.26
C VAL A 240 32.05 -3.79 -15.54
N SER A 241 32.99 -4.04 -14.63
CA SER A 241 33.75 -5.29 -14.60
C SER A 241 33.19 -6.27 -13.57
N PHE A 242 33.18 -7.55 -13.93
CA PHE A 242 32.81 -8.65 -13.04
C PHE A 242 34.00 -9.58 -12.85
N ALA A 243 34.25 -10.00 -11.61
CA ALA A 243 35.23 -11.04 -11.28
C ALA A 243 34.80 -11.81 -10.03
N ALA A 244 35.08 -13.10 -9.96
CA ALA A 244 34.85 -13.93 -8.77
C ALA A 244 36.15 -14.04 -7.95
N VAL A 245 36.13 -13.56 -6.71
CA VAL A 245 37.25 -13.59 -5.77
C VAL A 245 36.78 -14.25 -4.48
N ASN A 246 37.42 -15.35 -4.08
CA ASN A 246 37.12 -16.09 -2.85
C ASN A 246 35.62 -16.45 -2.66
N GLY A 247 34.91 -16.75 -3.75
CA GLY A 247 33.47 -17.06 -3.73
C GLY A 247 32.53 -15.85 -3.68
N THR A 248 33.06 -14.63 -3.64
CA THR A 248 32.31 -13.37 -3.78
C THR A 248 32.39 -12.89 -5.23
N VAL A 249 31.27 -12.46 -5.80
CA VAL A 249 31.28 -11.78 -7.11
C VAL A 249 31.48 -10.29 -6.87
N ARG A 250 32.62 -9.75 -7.33
CA ARG A 250 32.93 -8.32 -7.35
C ARG A 250 32.32 -7.71 -8.61
N VAL A 251 31.62 -6.59 -8.44
CA VAL A 251 30.93 -5.81 -9.47
C VAL A 251 31.44 -4.38 -9.36
N ALA A 252 32.39 -3.98 -10.19
CA ALA A 252 33.02 -2.66 -10.12
C ALA A 252 32.57 -1.76 -11.27
N VAL A 253 32.15 -0.52 -10.96
CA VAL A 253 31.81 0.48 -11.97
C VAL A 253 33.07 1.17 -12.48
N GLU A 254 33.48 0.83 -13.71
CA GLU A 254 34.75 1.26 -14.33
C GLU A 254 34.59 2.57 -15.15
N GLY A 255 33.38 2.82 -15.65
CA GLY A 255 33.10 3.98 -16.50
C GLY A 255 31.62 4.30 -16.63
N TYR A 256 31.31 5.57 -16.89
CA TYR A 256 29.94 6.06 -16.98
C TYR A 256 29.78 7.13 -18.06
N GLY A 257 28.65 7.11 -18.75
CA GLY A 257 28.25 8.13 -19.71
C GLY A 257 26.75 8.27 -19.74
N PHE A 258 26.26 9.50 -19.89
CA PHE A 258 24.82 9.79 -19.85
C PHE A 258 24.43 10.93 -20.79
N ASP A 259 23.14 11.03 -21.08
CA ASP A 259 22.48 12.16 -21.71
C ASP A 259 21.12 12.35 -21.02
N ARG A 260 20.89 13.57 -20.49
CA ARG A 260 19.74 13.90 -19.62
C ARG A 260 18.44 14.20 -20.37
N GLU A 261 18.51 14.35 -21.69
CA GLU A 261 17.37 14.74 -22.56
C GLU A 261 17.07 13.69 -23.65
N LEU A 262 17.99 12.74 -23.84
CA LEU A 262 17.83 11.63 -24.77
C LEU A 262 17.00 10.52 -24.13
N GLY A 263 15.77 10.31 -24.61
CA GLY A 263 14.91 9.25 -24.10
C GLY A 263 13.59 9.10 -24.88
N GLY A 264 12.75 8.20 -24.41
CA GLY A 264 11.44 7.90 -24.98
C GLY A 264 10.49 9.09 -25.14
N HIS A 265 10.62 10.15 -24.35
CA HIS A 265 9.85 11.39 -24.49
C HIS A 265 10.23 12.17 -25.75
N ALA A 266 11.52 12.24 -26.09
CA ALA A 266 11.98 12.87 -27.34
C ALA A 266 11.47 12.09 -28.56
N LEU A 267 11.39 10.76 -28.44
CA LEU A 267 10.81 9.88 -29.46
C LEU A 267 9.28 10.05 -29.55
N THR A 268 8.56 10.13 -28.43
CA THR A 268 7.11 10.41 -28.40
C THR A 268 6.81 11.80 -28.98
N SER A 269 7.58 12.83 -28.63
CA SER A 269 7.43 14.18 -29.20
C SER A 269 7.58 14.14 -30.72
N ALA A 270 8.60 13.47 -31.26
CA ALA A 270 8.77 13.37 -32.70
C ALA A 270 7.55 12.74 -33.41
N VAL A 271 6.92 11.71 -32.83
CA VAL A 271 5.67 11.14 -33.36
C VAL A 271 4.50 12.11 -33.19
N ARG A 272 4.39 12.79 -32.04
CA ARG A 272 3.35 13.81 -31.79
C ARG A 272 3.41 14.91 -32.85
N ASP A 273 4.61 15.41 -33.16
CA ASP A 273 4.78 16.50 -34.12
C ASP A 273 4.41 16.06 -35.55
N ILE A 274 4.60 14.77 -35.91
CA ILE A 274 4.09 14.19 -37.17
C ILE A 274 2.55 14.13 -37.16
N LEU A 275 1.93 13.71 -36.05
CA LEU A 275 0.47 13.67 -35.92
C LEU A 275 -0.14 15.07 -36.00
N GLU A 276 0.51 16.05 -35.37
CA GLU A 276 0.12 17.46 -35.39
C GLU A 276 0.19 18.05 -36.80
N GLU A 277 1.28 17.82 -37.53
CA GLU A 277 1.43 18.22 -38.94
C GLU A 277 0.32 17.61 -39.81
N LYS A 278 0.11 16.29 -39.74
CA LYS A 278 -0.93 15.59 -40.50
C LYS A 278 -2.34 16.03 -40.11
N PHE A 279 -2.58 16.46 -38.87
CA PHE A 279 -3.88 17.00 -38.45
C PHE A 279 -4.13 18.40 -39.02
N LEU A 280 -3.13 19.28 -38.96
CA LEU A 280 -3.21 20.64 -39.53
C LEU A 280 -3.34 20.62 -41.06
N GLU A 281 -2.77 19.63 -41.74
CA GLU A 281 -2.99 19.37 -43.18
C GLU A 281 -4.42 18.92 -43.50
N GLN A 282 -5.05 18.12 -42.62
CA GLN A 282 -6.42 17.63 -42.80
C GLN A 282 -7.47 18.69 -42.47
N GLN A 283 -7.26 19.52 -41.44
CA GLN A 283 -8.26 20.45 -40.91
C GLN A 283 -7.96 21.90 -41.28
N ALA A 284 -8.32 22.25 -42.52
CA ALA A 284 -8.19 23.61 -43.04
C ALA A 284 -8.93 24.63 -42.16
N GLY A 285 -8.17 25.55 -41.56
CA GLY A 285 -8.68 26.59 -40.66
C GLY A 285 -8.25 26.45 -39.20
N VAL A 286 -7.68 25.30 -38.79
CA VAL A 286 -7.03 25.18 -37.47
C VAL A 286 -5.61 25.76 -37.56
N GLY A 287 -5.32 26.78 -36.75
CA GLY A 287 -3.96 27.32 -36.60
C GLY A 287 -3.14 26.51 -35.60
N ARG A 288 -1.85 26.31 -35.88
CA ARG A 288 -0.92 25.59 -34.98
C ARG A 288 -0.94 26.15 -33.55
N GLU A 289 -0.79 27.47 -33.40
CA GLU A 289 -0.77 28.13 -32.09
C GLU A 289 -2.06 27.88 -31.28
N ALA A 290 -3.22 27.80 -31.96
CA ALA A 290 -4.50 27.54 -31.30
C ALA A 290 -4.61 26.07 -30.81
N LEU A 291 -4.08 25.13 -31.59
CA LEU A 291 -3.99 23.72 -31.21
C LEU A 291 -3.01 23.49 -30.06
N GLU A 292 -1.83 24.11 -30.10
CA GLU A 292 -0.81 24.04 -29.04
C GLU A 292 -1.30 24.62 -27.69
N GLN A 293 -2.17 25.64 -27.76
CA GLN A 293 -2.83 26.23 -26.58
C GLN A 293 -3.94 25.34 -26.00
N ASP A 294 -4.54 24.42 -26.77
CA ASP A 294 -5.49 23.44 -26.22
C ASP A 294 -4.75 22.27 -25.55
N ALA A 295 -4.61 22.42 -24.23
CA ALA A 295 -3.99 21.42 -23.37
C ALA A 295 -4.62 20.01 -23.45
N ARG A 296 -5.93 19.89 -23.78
CA ARG A 296 -6.57 18.57 -23.94
C ARG A 296 -6.21 17.96 -25.29
N ALA A 297 -6.25 18.73 -26.37
CA ALA A 297 -5.86 18.27 -27.70
C ALA A 297 -4.39 17.81 -27.70
N MET A 298 -3.49 18.59 -27.10
CA MET A 298 -2.06 18.21 -27.00
C MET A 298 -1.82 16.97 -26.13
N ASN A 299 -2.59 16.77 -25.04
CA ASN A 299 -2.52 15.53 -24.25
C ASN A 299 -3.10 14.31 -25.01
N ARG A 300 -4.15 14.49 -25.81
CA ARG A 300 -4.71 13.45 -26.70
C ARG A 300 -3.68 13.03 -27.75
N LEU A 301 -3.03 14.01 -28.40
CA LEU A 301 -1.94 13.77 -29.35
C LEU A 301 -0.75 13.08 -28.69
N TRP A 302 -0.33 13.49 -27.49
CA TRP A 302 0.77 12.83 -26.76
C TRP A 302 0.50 11.36 -26.49
N GLN A 303 -0.71 11.00 -26.01
CA GLN A 303 -1.06 9.60 -25.80
C GLN A 303 -1.21 8.80 -27.09
N ALA A 304 -1.73 9.41 -28.17
CA ALA A 304 -1.79 8.78 -29.48
C ALA A 304 -0.38 8.52 -30.03
N ALA A 305 0.52 9.48 -29.88
CA ALA A 305 1.92 9.40 -30.28
C ALA A 305 2.70 8.33 -29.50
N ASP A 306 2.49 8.22 -28.19
CA ASP A 306 3.17 7.20 -27.37
C ASP A 306 2.74 5.78 -27.77
N ARG A 307 1.43 5.56 -27.94
CA ARG A 307 0.90 4.30 -28.49
C ARG A 307 1.46 4.00 -29.88
N ALA A 308 1.49 4.99 -30.77
CA ALA A 308 2.01 4.84 -32.13
C ALA A 308 3.50 4.48 -32.12
N LYS A 309 4.34 5.15 -31.32
CA LYS A 309 5.77 4.82 -31.11
C LYS A 309 5.96 3.37 -30.67
N LEU A 310 5.14 2.89 -29.73
CA LEU A 310 5.18 1.49 -29.26
C LEU A 310 4.82 0.51 -30.38
N VAL A 311 3.78 0.78 -31.18
CA VAL A 311 3.42 -0.07 -32.33
C VAL A 311 4.50 -0.04 -33.42
N LEU A 312 5.04 1.13 -33.75
CA LEU A 312 6.10 1.30 -34.76
C LEU A 312 7.42 0.62 -34.39
N SER A 313 7.64 0.33 -33.11
CA SER A 313 8.78 -0.46 -32.63
C SER A 313 8.69 -1.94 -33.05
N ALA A 314 7.49 -2.45 -33.35
CA ALA A 314 7.26 -3.80 -33.86
C ALA A 314 6.87 -3.79 -35.35
N ASN A 315 5.91 -2.95 -35.73
CA ASN A 315 5.31 -2.89 -37.07
C ASN A 315 5.93 -1.78 -37.92
N THR A 316 5.86 -1.91 -39.25
CA THR A 316 6.37 -0.91 -40.21
C THR A 316 5.47 0.33 -40.32
N GLU A 317 4.21 0.23 -39.91
CA GLU A 317 3.24 1.33 -39.89
C GLU A 317 2.19 1.13 -38.79
N THR A 318 1.43 2.19 -38.52
CA THR A 318 0.28 2.15 -37.61
C THR A 318 -0.77 3.18 -38.04
N ARG A 319 -2.05 2.82 -37.93
CA ARG A 319 -3.16 3.76 -38.09
C ARG A 319 -3.48 4.38 -36.73
N VAL A 320 -3.39 5.70 -36.67
CA VAL A 320 -3.78 6.50 -35.51
C VAL A 320 -5.15 7.09 -35.77
N SER A 321 -6.03 7.02 -34.77
CA SER A 321 -7.34 7.67 -34.77
C SER A 321 -7.57 8.33 -33.41
N VAL A 322 -8.08 9.56 -33.42
CA VAL A 322 -8.44 10.32 -32.23
C VAL A 322 -9.76 11.04 -32.51
N GLU A 323 -10.82 10.62 -31.80
CA GLU A 323 -12.14 11.23 -31.90
C GLU A 323 -12.16 12.62 -31.25
N MET A 324 -12.84 13.57 -31.90
CA MET A 324 -13.05 14.95 -31.46
C MET A 324 -11.76 15.61 -30.96
N LEU A 325 -10.64 15.46 -31.68
CA LEU A 325 -9.31 15.87 -31.21
C LEU A 325 -9.29 17.35 -30.80
N TYR A 326 -9.89 18.23 -31.61
CA TYR A 326 -9.97 19.66 -31.38
C TYR A 326 -11.29 20.21 -31.97
N HIS A 327 -12.11 20.88 -31.14
CA HIS A 327 -13.43 21.43 -31.52
C HIS A 327 -14.25 20.52 -32.46
N ASP A 328 -14.59 19.32 -31.98
CA ASP A 328 -15.41 18.32 -32.68
C ASP A 328 -14.84 17.77 -34.00
N ASN A 329 -13.61 18.13 -34.36
CA ASN A 329 -12.92 17.55 -35.51
C ASN A 329 -12.26 16.22 -35.15
N ASP A 330 -12.72 15.14 -35.77
CA ASP A 330 -12.05 13.84 -35.73
C ASP A 330 -10.71 13.88 -36.48
N PHE A 331 -9.77 13.04 -36.05
CA PHE A 331 -8.48 12.86 -36.69
C PHE A 331 -8.19 11.39 -36.97
N SER A 332 -7.77 11.06 -38.19
CA SER A 332 -7.31 9.72 -38.56
C SER A 332 -6.17 9.82 -39.59
N CYS A 333 -5.03 9.19 -39.31
CA CYS A 333 -3.92 9.10 -40.25
C CYS A 333 -3.17 7.77 -40.15
N THR A 334 -2.37 7.45 -41.17
CA THR A 334 -1.32 6.44 -41.06
C THR A 334 0.02 7.13 -40.78
N VAL A 335 0.79 6.57 -39.84
CA VAL A 335 2.19 6.93 -39.59
C VAL A 335 3.04 5.70 -39.89
N THR A 336 4.12 5.89 -40.62
CA THR A 336 5.06 4.83 -40.99
C THR A 336 6.36 4.92 -40.19
N ARG A 337 7.07 3.80 -40.06
CA ARG A 337 8.38 3.74 -39.41
C ARG A 337 9.42 4.62 -40.12
N PRO A 338 9.52 4.65 -41.47
CA PRO A 338 10.42 5.57 -42.17
C PRO A 338 10.14 7.06 -41.87
N GLU A 339 8.87 7.49 -41.80
CA GLU A 339 8.51 8.87 -41.39
C GLU A 339 9.02 9.18 -39.98
N PHE A 340 8.77 8.27 -39.03
CA PHE A 340 9.24 8.40 -37.65
C PHE A 340 10.78 8.43 -37.56
N GLU A 341 11.47 7.50 -38.21
CA GLU A 341 12.93 7.39 -38.19
C GLU A 341 13.62 8.59 -38.84
N ALA A 342 13.05 9.14 -39.93
CA ALA A 342 13.50 10.41 -40.51
C ALA A 342 13.36 11.58 -39.54
N ARG A 343 12.22 11.67 -38.81
CA ARG A 343 11.95 12.74 -37.84
C ARG A 343 12.92 12.71 -36.65
N ILE A 344 13.29 11.53 -36.17
CA ILE A 344 14.22 11.37 -35.03
C ILE A 344 15.71 11.42 -35.43
N GLY A 345 16.07 11.74 -36.66
CA GLY A 345 17.47 11.75 -37.12
C GLY A 345 18.45 12.60 -36.29
N LYS A 346 17.98 13.69 -35.65
CA LYS A 346 18.78 14.48 -34.69
C LYS A 346 18.97 13.78 -33.34
N VAL A 347 17.98 13.01 -32.90
CA VAL A 347 17.99 12.22 -31.66
C VAL A 347 18.91 11.01 -31.81
N LEU A 348 18.82 10.31 -32.96
CA LEU A 348 19.64 9.14 -33.29
C LEU A 348 21.15 9.41 -33.19
N ARG A 349 21.63 10.55 -33.69
CA ARG A 349 23.05 10.95 -33.58
C ARG A 349 23.59 11.07 -32.14
N ARG A 350 22.70 11.19 -31.13
CA ARG A 350 23.08 11.24 -29.71
C ARG A 350 23.19 9.85 -29.07
N VAL A 351 22.60 8.81 -29.67
CA VAL A 351 22.45 7.45 -29.11
C VAL A 351 23.78 6.81 -28.73
N ALA A 352 24.80 6.90 -29.59
CA ALA A 352 26.13 6.36 -29.30
C ALA A 352 26.92 7.17 -28.23
N GLY A 353 26.54 8.42 -27.98
CA GLY A 353 27.31 9.34 -27.12
C GLY A 353 27.51 8.87 -25.67
N PRO A 354 26.46 8.43 -24.95
CA PRO A 354 26.60 7.84 -23.62
C PRO A 354 27.51 6.60 -23.61
N LEU A 355 27.35 5.69 -24.59
CA LEU A 355 28.17 4.48 -24.73
C LEU A 355 29.65 4.84 -24.92
N ALA A 356 29.95 5.73 -25.87
CA ALA A 356 31.31 6.20 -26.16
C ALA A 356 32.01 6.83 -24.95
N ARG A 357 31.27 7.60 -24.13
CA ARG A 357 31.80 8.16 -22.88
C ARG A 357 32.10 7.08 -21.83
N ALA A 358 31.19 6.12 -21.65
CA ALA A 358 31.35 5.05 -20.66
C ALA A 358 32.55 4.14 -20.95
N VAL A 359 32.85 3.88 -22.23
CA VAL A 359 33.94 2.97 -22.64
C VAL A 359 35.28 3.66 -22.87
N SER A 360 35.37 4.98 -22.69
CA SER A 360 36.56 5.80 -23.01
C SER A 360 37.88 5.44 -22.31
N ARG A 361 37.86 4.48 -21.37
CA ARG A 361 39.01 4.01 -20.58
C ARG A 361 39.37 2.53 -20.80
N VAL A 362 38.63 1.82 -21.65
CA VAL A 362 38.79 0.38 -21.89
C VAL A 362 38.75 0.12 -23.40
N ASP A 363 39.65 -0.71 -23.89
CA ASP A 363 39.71 -1.01 -25.32
C ASP A 363 38.41 -1.68 -25.79
N ALA A 364 37.90 -1.25 -26.95
CA ALA A 364 36.61 -1.72 -27.46
C ALA A 364 36.57 -3.25 -27.69
N GLY A 365 37.74 -3.88 -27.83
CA GLY A 365 37.90 -5.35 -27.92
C GLY A 365 37.63 -6.09 -26.61
N GLU A 366 37.86 -5.47 -25.44
CA GLU A 366 37.65 -6.10 -24.12
C GLU A 366 36.18 -6.13 -23.70
N ILE A 367 35.32 -5.31 -24.34
CA ILE A 367 33.89 -5.25 -24.07
C ILE A 367 33.22 -6.55 -24.55
N ARG A 368 32.81 -7.39 -23.59
CA ARG A 368 32.16 -8.68 -23.82
C ARG A 368 30.71 -8.54 -24.29
N SER A 369 29.95 -7.59 -23.75
CA SER A 369 28.63 -7.22 -24.30
C SER A 369 28.13 -5.84 -23.86
N VAL A 370 27.25 -5.26 -24.66
CA VAL A 370 26.39 -4.13 -24.34
C VAL A 370 24.98 -4.67 -24.04
N VAL A 371 24.63 -4.77 -22.77
CA VAL A 371 23.33 -5.25 -22.27
C VAL A 371 22.32 -4.11 -22.32
N LEU A 372 21.21 -4.31 -23.03
CA LEU A 372 20.16 -3.30 -23.19
C LEU A 372 19.14 -3.34 -22.04
N ALA A 373 18.85 -2.16 -21.49
CA ALA A 373 17.81 -1.90 -20.50
C ALA A 373 16.95 -0.68 -20.91
N GLY A 374 15.80 -0.49 -20.28
CA GLY A 374 14.90 0.63 -20.57
C GLY A 374 14.08 0.46 -21.84
N GLY A 375 12.81 0.87 -21.79
CA GLY A 375 11.83 0.59 -22.84
C GLY A 375 12.16 1.19 -24.21
N SER A 376 12.94 2.27 -24.30
CA SER A 376 13.23 2.93 -25.57
C SER A 376 14.39 2.31 -26.35
N THR A 377 15.18 1.41 -25.73
CA THR A 377 16.11 0.54 -26.48
C THR A 377 15.39 -0.44 -27.40
N ARG A 378 14.07 -0.63 -27.27
CA ARG A 378 13.27 -1.51 -28.14
C ARG A 378 13.04 -0.94 -29.55
N VAL A 379 13.30 0.35 -29.77
CA VAL A 379 13.14 1.00 -31.09
C VAL A 379 14.23 0.51 -32.05
N PRO A 380 13.89 0.00 -33.25
CA PRO A 380 14.89 -0.56 -34.18
C PRO A 380 16.03 0.39 -34.54
N ALA A 381 15.75 1.64 -34.91
CA ALA A 381 16.78 2.63 -35.22
C ALA A 381 17.74 2.93 -34.06
N VAL A 382 17.31 2.82 -32.80
CA VAL A 382 18.20 2.99 -31.63
C VAL A 382 19.20 1.83 -31.57
N GLN A 383 18.75 0.59 -31.79
CA GLN A 383 19.66 -0.56 -31.85
C GLN A 383 20.58 -0.51 -33.07
N ALA A 384 20.10 -0.01 -34.22
CA ALA A 384 20.92 0.17 -35.42
C ALA A 384 22.07 1.17 -35.18
N GLN A 385 21.81 2.30 -34.53
CA GLN A 385 22.86 3.27 -34.16
C GLN A 385 23.88 2.72 -33.15
N LEU A 386 23.44 1.86 -32.22
CA LEU A 386 24.37 1.16 -31.32
C LEU A 386 25.20 0.11 -32.07
N ALA A 387 24.60 -0.61 -33.02
CA ALA A 387 25.30 -1.60 -33.83
C ALA A 387 26.33 -0.96 -34.77
N GLU A 388 25.99 0.18 -35.37
CA GLU A 388 26.90 1.00 -36.17
C GLU A 388 28.12 1.42 -35.34
N TYR A 389 27.91 1.94 -34.12
CA TYR A 389 29.02 2.31 -33.22
C TYR A 389 29.88 1.12 -32.78
N LEU A 390 29.28 -0.07 -32.61
CA LEU A 390 29.98 -1.29 -32.21
C LEU A 390 30.66 -2.03 -33.37
N ASN A 391 30.44 -1.59 -34.61
CA ASN A 391 30.80 -2.29 -35.86
C ASN A 391 30.14 -3.68 -36.02
N GLY A 392 28.96 -3.89 -35.41
CA GLY A 392 28.31 -5.19 -35.39
C GLY A 392 27.18 -5.31 -34.36
N THR A 393 26.55 -6.49 -34.33
CA THR A 393 25.42 -6.78 -33.41
C THR A 393 25.76 -7.86 -32.38
N GLU A 394 26.87 -8.56 -32.55
CA GLU A 394 27.35 -9.66 -31.71
C GLU A 394 27.57 -9.26 -30.24
N LYS A 395 27.94 -8.00 -29.98
CA LYS A 395 28.04 -7.45 -28.61
C LYS A 395 26.69 -7.05 -28.01
N ILE A 396 25.61 -6.88 -28.78
CA ILE A 396 24.33 -6.38 -28.25
C ILE A 396 23.56 -7.52 -27.58
N ALA A 397 23.42 -7.44 -26.25
CA ALA A 397 22.79 -8.46 -25.44
C ALA A 397 21.40 -8.03 -24.93
N LYS A 398 20.43 -8.94 -25.04
CA LYS A 398 19.03 -8.78 -24.57
C LYS A 398 18.68 -9.83 -23.51
N ASN A 399 19.63 -10.14 -22.64
CA ASN A 399 19.60 -11.27 -21.69
C ASN A 399 19.30 -10.85 -20.24
N VAL A 400 18.62 -9.72 -20.06
CA VAL A 400 18.04 -9.23 -18.80
C VAL A 400 16.61 -8.74 -19.07
N ASN A 401 15.76 -8.69 -18.05
CA ASN A 401 14.45 -8.04 -18.20
C ASN A 401 14.64 -6.51 -18.15
N ALA A 402 14.59 -5.87 -19.32
CA ALA A 402 14.82 -4.43 -19.51
C ALA A 402 13.88 -3.52 -18.70
N ASP A 403 12.74 -4.02 -18.19
CA ASP A 403 11.80 -3.26 -17.35
C ASP A 403 11.93 -3.55 -15.84
N GLU A 404 12.49 -4.70 -15.43
CA GLU A 404 12.46 -5.18 -14.04
C GLU A 404 13.85 -5.40 -13.40
N ALA A 405 14.92 -5.57 -14.19
CA ALA A 405 16.28 -5.81 -13.68
C ALA A 405 16.76 -4.71 -12.72
N GLY A 406 16.35 -3.45 -12.96
CA GLY A 406 16.63 -2.33 -12.06
C GLY A 406 16.04 -2.51 -10.66
N VAL A 407 14.78 -2.96 -10.53
CA VAL A 407 14.13 -3.11 -9.22
C VAL A 407 14.58 -4.40 -8.50
N PHE A 408 14.85 -5.49 -9.22
CA PHE A 408 15.39 -6.72 -8.61
C PHE A 408 16.85 -6.54 -8.15
N GLY A 409 17.68 -5.86 -8.95
CA GLY A 409 19.04 -5.47 -8.54
C GLY A 409 19.06 -4.52 -7.35
N LEU A 410 18.15 -3.53 -7.34
CA LEU A 410 17.94 -2.65 -6.18
C LEU A 410 17.50 -3.45 -4.94
N THR A 411 16.64 -4.46 -5.11
CA THR A 411 16.22 -5.35 -4.02
C THR A 411 17.40 -6.14 -3.48
N ALA A 412 18.27 -6.67 -4.35
CA ALA A 412 19.47 -7.39 -3.95
C ALA A 412 20.48 -6.50 -3.19
N ARG A 413 20.75 -5.28 -3.70
CA ARG A 413 21.67 -4.32 -3.05
C ARG A 413 21.08 -3.77 -1.75
N GLY A 414 19.78 -3.44 -1.74
CA GLY A 414 19.06 -3.01 -0.55
C GLY A 414 19.04 -4.08 0.54
N ALA A 415 18.81 -5.35 0.17
CA ALA A 415 18.92 -6.49 1.07
C ALA A 415 20.30 -6.56 1.76
N ALA A 416 21.38 -6.40 0.98
CA ALA A 416 22.75 -6.40 1.50
C ALA A 416 23.01 -5.22 2.47
N VAL A 417 22.60 -4.00 2.10
CA VAL A 417 22.75 -2.80 2.96
C VAL A 417 21.96 -2.93 4.26
N ALA A 418 20.77 -3.53 4.23
CA ALA A 418 19.96 -3.78 5.42
C ALA A 418 20.30 -5.09 6.15
N GLY A 419 21.37 -5.79 5.76
CA GLY A 419 21.90 -6.97 6.48
C GLY A 419 21.14 -8.29 6.27
N TYR A 420 20.23 -8.37 5.30
CA TYR A 420 19.52 -9.61 4.97
C TYR A 420 20.48 -10.60 4.28
N ARG A 421 20.54 -11.84 4.78
CA ARG A 421 21.36 -12.89 4.15
C ARG A 421 20.82 -13.29 2.78
N ARG A 422 21.72 -13.32 1.80
CA ARG A 422 21.48 -13.77 0.41
C ARG A 422 22.23 -15.09 0.16
N ARG A 423 21.82 -15.85 -0.86
CA ARG A 423 22.52 -17.08 -1.27
C ARG A 423 23.85 -16.79 -1.96
N LYS A 424 23.87 -15.76 -2.80
CA LYS A 424 25.05 -15.27 -3.51
C LYS A 424 25.53 -13.99 -2.85
N ILE A 425 26.84 -13.87 -2.62
CA ILE A 425 27.47 -12.67 -2.11
C ILE A 425 27.97 -11.89 -3.32
N ILE A 426 27.35 -10.73 -3.55
CA ILE A 426 27.73 -9.78 -4.59
C ILE A 426 28.23 -8.54 -3.89
N ASP A 427 29.50 -8.24 -4.06
CA ASP A 427 30.08 -6.98 -3.62
C ASP A 427 30.07 -5.99 -4.78
N VAL A 428 29.54 -4.79 -4.53
CA VAL A 428 29.36 -3.76 -5.56
C VAL A 428 30.21 -2.57 -5.15
N GLU A 429 31.27 -2.34 -5.93
CA GLU A 429 32.19 -1.24 -5.76
C GLU A 429 31.71 -0.05 -6.58
N ASP A 430 31.51 1.04 -5.87
CA ASP A 430 30.86 2.23 -6.39
C ASP A 430 31.67 3.47 -5.99
N SER A 431 31.59 4.49 -6.84
CA SER A 431 32.44 5.67 -6.80
C SER A 431 31.64 6.96 -7.03
N ILE A 432 32.28 8.08 -6.72
CA ILE A 432 31.72 9.42 -6.84
C ILE A 432 31.80 9.90 -8.29
N GLU A 433 30.69 10.37 -8.86
CA GLU A 433 30.61 10.81 -10.27
C GLU A 433 31.02 12.28 -10.50
N SER A 434 30.94 13.10 -9.44
CA SER A 434 31.21 14.54 -9.46
C SER A 434 32.57 14.88 -8.87
N ASN A 435 33.18 15.99 -9.28
CA ASN A 435 34.27 16.61 -8.55
C ASN A 435 33.70 17.50 -7.44
N PHE A 436 34.08 17.27 -6.20
CA PHE A 436 33.78 18.13 -5.07
C PHE A 436 35.00 18.97 -4.70
N THR A 437 34.78 20.27 -4.54
CA THR A 437 35.76 21.22 -4.02
C THR A 437 35.15 21.98 -2.85
N VAL A 438 36.00 22.53 -2.00
CA VAL A 438 35.59 23.48 -0.96
C VAL A 438 36.22 24.84 -1.25
N LYS A 439 35.39 25.87 -1.34
CA LYS A 439 35.80 27.26 -1.42
C LYS A 439 35.83 27.82 0.00
N VAL A 440 37.02 28.02 0.53
CA VAL A 440 37.24 28.67 1.82
C VAL A 440 37.25 30.18 1.60
N ILE A 441 36.48 30.91 2.42
CA ILE A 441 36.37 32.38 2.38
C ILE A 441 36.82 32.93 3.73
N ARG A 442 37.86 33.77 3.74
CA ARG A 442 38.40 34.41 4.95
C ARG A 442 38.77 35.88 4.65
N GLN A 443 38.33 36.83 5.46
CA GLN A 443 38.64 38.28 5.28
C GLN A 443 38.45 38.86 3.85
N GLY A 444 37.58 38.25 3.02
CA GLY A 444 37.37 38.62 1.62
C GLY A 444 38.26 37.89 0.61
N GLU A 445 39.31 37.19 1.05
CA GLU A 445 40.04 36.21 0.24
C GLU A 445 39.19 34.97 -0.02
N GLN A 446 39.36 34.34 -1.19
CA GLN A 446 38.69 33.09 -1.56
C GLN A 446 39.74 32.10 -2.09
N THR A 447 39.77 30.89 -1.53
CA THR A 447 40.67 29.81 -1.96
C THR A 447 39.84 28.57 -2.29
N LEU A 448 40.16 27.90 -3.40
CA LEU A 448 39.51 26.65 -3.82
C LEU A 448 40.43 25.47 -3.52
N GLU A 449 39.97 24.54 -2.69
CA GLU A 449 40.68 23.33 -2.31
C GLU A 449 39.93 22.08 -2.82
N PRO A 450 40.62 21.03 -3.29
CA PRO A 450 39.97 19.77 -3.69
C PRO A 450 39.44 19.03 -2.46
N LEU A 451 38.22 18.48 -2.54
CA LEU A 451 37.56 17.78 -1.44
C LEU A 451 37.38 16.28 -1.71
N LEU A 452 36.74 15.92 -2.83
CA LEU A 452 36.63 14.55 -3.33
C LEU A 452 36.68 14.57 -4.86
N ALA A 453 37.60 13.83 -5.46
CA ALA A 453 37.71 13.75 -6.93
C ALA A 453 36.68 12.78 -7.53
N ARG A 454 36.27 13.02 -8.77
CA ARG A 454 35.53 12.04 -9.58
C ARG A 454 36.30 10.71 -9.63
N GLY A 455 35.61 9.61 -9.36
CA GLY A 455 36.17 8.27 -9.27
C GLY A 455 36.64 7.87 -7.87
N SER A 456 36.62 8.77 -6.88
CA SER A 456 36.90 8.40 -5.48
C SER A 456 35.91 7.35 -5.00
N GLU A 457 36.40 6.38 -4.21
CA GLU A 457 35.56 5.40 -3.52
C GLU A 457 34.61 6.08 -2.52
N VAL A 458 33.44 5.49 -2.31
CA VAL A 458 32.45 5.99 -1.35
C VAL A 458 32.86 5.57 0.08
N GLN A 459 33.68 6.40 0.73
CA GLN A 459 34.05 6.25 2.14
C GLN A 459 33.12 7.11 3.03
N PRO A 460 32.62 6.63 4.18
CA PRO A 460 31.67 7.39 5.00
C PRO A 460 32.21 8.70 5.56
N VAL A 461 33.49 8.74 5.93
CA VAL A 461 34.17 9.93 6.46
C VAL A 461 35.63 9.96 6.01
N THR A 462 36.09 11.10 5.50
CA THR A 462 37.51 11.37 5.16
C THR A 462 37.95 12.67 5.84
N SER A 463 39.20 12.77 6.32
CA SER A 463 39.72 14.03 6.89
C SER A 463 40.27 14.94 5.78
N HIS A 464 39.74 16.16 5.69
CA HIS A 464 40.31 17.25 4.89
C HIS A 464 41.11 18.20 5.79
N ARG A 465 42.28 18.68 5.36
CA ARG A 465 43.05 19.74 6.05
C ARG A 465 42.89 21.02 5.25
N PHE A 466 42.43 22.09 5.90
CA PHE A 466 42.29 23.39 5.25
C PHE A 466 43.65 24.10 5.22
N GLU A 467 44.34 24.03 4.07
CA GLU A 467 45.65 24.65 3.88
C GLU A 467 45.56 26.19 3.92
N SER A 468 44.48 26.76 3.37
CA SER A 468 44.20 28.19 3.42
C SER A 468 43.87 28.74 4.83
N LEU A 469 43.75 27.89 5.84
CA LEU A 469 43.47 28.30 7.23
C LEU A 469 44.66 28.08 8.18
N GLU A 470 45.84 27.73 7.67
CA GLU A 470 47.03 27.64 8.51
C GLU A 470 47.33 28.96 9.24
N ASN A 471 47.47 28.87 10.55
CA ASN A 471 47.73 29.99 11.48
C ASN A 471 46.67 31.11 11.45
N TYR A 472 45.50 30.86 10.87
CA TYR A 472 44.38 31.79 10.89
C TYR A 472 43.58 31.67 12.20
N THR A 473 43.04 32.78 12.70
CA THR A 473 42.24 32.80 13.96
C THR A 473 40.89 33.52 13.82
N GLY A 474 40.62 34.16 12.68
CA GLY A 474 39.37 34.88 12.45
C GLY A 474 38.21 33.94 12.08
N PRO A 475 37.01 34.49 11.85
CA PRO A 475 35.90 33.73 11.28
C PRO A 475 36.18 33.41 9.80
N PHE A 476 35.63 32.31 9.29
CA PHE A 476 35.73 31.91 7.89
C PHE A 476 34.47 31.14 7.48
N SER A 477 34.22 31.04 6.18
CA SER A 477 33.20 30.13 5.66
C SER A 477 33.77 29.10 4.69
N ALA A 478 33.15 27.93 4.64
CA ALA A 478 33.50 26.83 3.76
C ALA A 478 32.30 26.49 2.88
N GLU A 479 32.39 26.78 1.59
CA GLU A 479 31.32 26.56 0.61
C GLU A 479 31.67 25.35 -0.25
N ILE A 480 30.86 24.29 -0.19
CA ILE A 480 31.09 23.06 -0.97
C ILE A 480 30.44 23.22 -2.35
N LEU A 481 31.23 22.91 -3.39
CA LEU A 481 30.81 22.96 -4.77
C LEU A 481 30.83 21.56 -5.40
N GLU A 482 29.76 21.21 -6.09
CA GLU A 482 29.67 20.04 -6.96
C GLU A 482 29.92 20.48 -8.41
N ASN A 483 31.00 19.99 -9.03
CA ASN A 483 31.42 20.34 -10.39
C ASN A 483 31.54 21.88 -10.61
N GLY A 484 31.91 22.62 -9.57
CA GLY A 484 32.00 24.09 -9.58
C GLY A 484 30.69 24.83 -9.27
N VAL A 485 29.59 24.12 -9.01
CA VAL A 485 28.30 24.70 -8.58
C VAL A 485 28.13 24.55 -7.07
N SER A 486 27.99 25.66 -6.36
CA SER A 486 27.70 25.71 -4.94
C SER A 486 26.38 25.03 -4.59
N TYR A 487 26.34 24.27 -3.48
CA TYR A 487 25.08 23.73 -2.93
C TYR A 487 24.94 23.82 -1.40
N LYS A 488 26.05 23.96 -0.65
CA LYS A 488 26.09 24.16 0.81
C LYS A 488 27.20 25.13 1.20
N ARG A 489 26.95 26.03 2.16
CA ARG A 489 27.95 26.84 2.85
C ARG A 489 27.87 26.64 4.36
N TYR A 490 29.01 26.60 5.02
CA TYR A 490 29.17 26.46 6.46
C TYR A 490 29.88 27.71 6.99
N GLU A 491 29.35 28.36 8.01
CA GLU A 491 29.95 29.55 8.63
C GLU A 491 30.65 29.19 9.96
N PHE A 492 31.91 29.55 10.13
CA PHE A 492 32.71 29.21 11.32
C PHE A 492 33.17 30.47 12.05
N GLU A 493 33.05 30.42 13.37
CA GLU A 493 33.40 31.51 14.27
C GLU A 493 34.92 31.64 14.48
N ALA A 494 35.35 32.80 14.98
CA ALA A 494 36.74 33.04 15.31
C ALA A 494 37.26 32.07 16.38
N ALA A 495 38.37 31.38 16.10
CA ALA A 495 38.98 30.46 17.04
C ALA A 495 39.83 31.22 18.07
N GLN A 496 39.50 31.04 19.35
CA GLN A 496 40.35 31.53 20.45
C GLN A 496 41.61 30.67 20.55
N SER A 497 42.79 31.29 20.63
CA SER A 497 44.08 30.59 20.63
C SER A 497 45.12 31.25 21.52
N ASN A 498 45.71 30.45 22.40
CA ASN A 498 47.01 30.72 23.05
C ASN A 498 48.12 29.82 22.45
N CYS A 499 47.92 29.28 21.23
CA CYS A 499 48.83 28.32 20.61
C CYS A 499 50.12 29.00 20.11
N SER A 500 51.28 28.68 20.69
CA SER A 500 52.57 29.22 20.28
C SER A 500 53.03 28.77 18.88
N GLY A 501 52.54 27.64 18.40
CA GLY A 501 52.77 27.12 17.04
C GLY A 501 51.64 27.43 16.04
N GLY A 502 50.73 28.34 16.38
CA GLY A 502 49.57 28.70 15.56
C GLY A 502 48.48 27.62 15.50
N LEU A 503 47.53 27.75 14.57
CA LEU A 503 46.33 26.91 14.44
C LEU A 503 46.32 26.11 13.13
N THR A 504 45.74 24.91 13.20
CA THR A 504 45.43 24.06 12.05
C THR A 504 43.99 23.59 12.12
N TYR A 505 43.31 23.58 10.97
CA TYR A 505 41.90 23.23 10.84
C TYR A 505 41.75 21.96 10.01
N ARG A 506 40.95 21.01 10.50
CA ARG A 506 40.64 19.76 9.81
C ARG A 506 39.14 19.51 9.78
N GLY A 507 38.54 19.49 8.59
CA GLY A 507 37.14 19.15 8.41
C GLY A 507 36.94 17.65 8.21
N ALA A 508 35.95 17.07 8.88
CA ALA A 508 35.44 15.76 8.47
C ALA A 508 34.60 15.94 7.19
N VAL A 509 35.01 15.32 6.08
CA VAL A 509 34.20 15.21 4.86
C VAL A 509 33.30 14.00 5.04
N GLU A 510 32.00 14.23 5.15
CA GLU A 510 31.01 13.18 5.38
C GLU A 510 30.31 12.81 4.07
N VAL A 511 30.18 11.51 3.82
CA VAL A 511 29.39 10.97 2.69
C VAL A 511 28.25 10.13 3.28
N ALA A 512 27.12 10.79 3.51
CA ALA A 512 25.93 10.19 4.07
C ALA A 512 25.20 9.27 3.08
N THR A 513 24.23 8.49 3.60
CA THR A 513 23.41 7.55 2.82
C THR A 513 22.90 8.17 1.52
N GLY A 514 23.19 7.50 0.40
CA GLY A 514 22.81 7.96 -0.94
C GLY A 514 23.84 8.83 -1.66
N LYS A 515 25.10 8.87 -1.18
CA LYS A 515 26.21 9.70 -1.69
C LYS A 515 25.95 11.20 -1.47
N LEU A 516 25.36 11.56 -0.33
CA LEU A 516 25.15 12.96 0.06
C LEU A 516 26.41 13.48 0.75
N VAL A 517 27.14 14.38 0.08
CA VAL A 517 28.40 14.94 0.55
C VAL A 517 28.15 16.15 1.44
N GLY A 518 28.97 16.31 2.47
CA GLY A 518 28.94 17.44 3.39
C GLY A 518 30.25 17.59 4.17
N LEU A 519 30.31 18.64 4.97
CA LEU A 519 31.28 18.78 6.06
C LEU A 519 30.59 18.50 7.38
N GLY A 520 31.19 17.61 8.17
CA GLY A 520 30.94 17.43 9.59
C GLY A 520 31.69 18.47 10.43
N PRO A 521 31.92 18.22 11.73
CA PRO A 521 32.64 19.13 12.60
C PRO A 521 34.06 19.43 12.09
N VAL A 522 34.49 20.69 12.24
CA VAL A 522 35.87 21.11 11.98
C VAL A 522 36.65 21.08 13.29
N GLU A 523 37.71 20.29 13.33
CA GLU A 523 38.63 20.18 14.46
C GLU A 523 39.73 21.24 14.34
N VAL A 524 39.99 21.95 15.44
CA VAL A 524 40.95 23.05 15.55
C VAL A 524 42.04 22.70 16.55
N ALA A 525 43.26 22.46 16.06
CA ALA A 525 44.40 21.99 16.85
C ALA A 525 45.59 22.97 16.76
N CYS A 526 46.34 23.11 17.87
CA CYS A 526 47.60 23.87 17.86
C CYS A 526 48.64 23.20 16.95
N GLY A 527 49.41 23.98 16.20
CA GLY A 527 50.54 23.47 15.41
C GLY A 527 51.70 22.99 16.29
N GLY A 528 52.19 21.77 16.04
CA GLY A 528 53.28 21.13 16.78
C GLY A 528 53.42 19.65 16.43
N VAL A 529 54.51 19.01 16.89
CA VAL A 529 54.82 17.59 16.59
C VAL A 529 53.84 16.64 17.31
N ASP A 530 53.35 17.04 18.49
CA ASP A 530 52.34 16.31 19.27
C ASP A 530 51.01 17.08 19.29
N ALA A 531 50.30 17.11 18.15
CA ALA A 531 48.99 17.75 18.05
C ALA A 531 47.94 17.01 18.90
N THR A 532 47.63 17.52 20.09
CA THR A 532 46.51 17.06 20.93
C THR A 532 45.17 17.29 20.22
N ALA A 533 44.25 16.35 20.36
CA ALA A 533 42.91 16.42 19.76
C ALA A 533 42.23 17.78 20.02
N GLY A 534 41.79 18.41 18.93
CA GLY A 534 41.42 19.81 18.89
C GLY A 534 40.02 20.12 19.42
N ALA A 535 39.76 21.40 19.68
CA ALA A 535 38.39 21.86 19.91
C ALA A 535 37.58 21.69 18.61
N ARG A 536 36.36 21.16 18.71
CA ARG A 536 35.49 20.97 17.54
C ARG A 536 34.50 22.11 17.41
N GLN A 537 34.42 22.67 16.20
CA GLN A 537 33.44 23.67 15.82
C GLN A 537 32.44 23.08 14.82
N SER A 538 31.19 23.53 14.90
CA SER A 538 30.12 23.23 13.95
C SER A 538 29.36 24.51 13.66
N GLY A 539 29.39 24.94 12.40
CA GLY A 539 28.72 26.15 11.94
C GLY A 539 27.24 25.97 11.60
N PRO A 540 26.45 27.05 11.54
CA PRO A 540 25.18 27.03 10.80
C PRO A 540 25.45 26.76 9.31
N VAL A 541 24.48 26.11 8.65
CA VAL A 541 24.58 25.71 7.24
C VAL A 541 23.57 26.50 6.41
N GLU A 542 24.07 27.21 5.38
CA GLU A 542 23.27 27.85 4.34
C GLU A 542 23.20 26.90 3.12
N TYR A 543 22.00 26.70 2.58
CA TYR A 543 21.78 25.90 1.37
C TYR A 543 21.59 26.82 0.17
N THR A 544 22.52 26.75 -0.79
CA THR A 544 22.45 27.50 -2.05
C THR A 544 21.72 26.72 -3.16
N GLY A 545 21.63 25.40 -3.02
CA GLY A 545 20.76 24.52 -3.81
C GLY A 545 19.37 24.35 -3.17
N VAL A 546 18.78 23.15 -3.27
CA VAL A 546 17.56 22.82 -2.51
C VAL A 546 17.87 22.76 -1.01
N CYS A 547 17.05 23.41 -0.19
CA CYS A 547 17.10 23.25 1.26
C CYS A 547 16.34 21.97 1.67
N PRO A 548 16.92 21.08 2.50
CA PRO A 548 16.23 19.89 3.03
C PRO A 548 14.89 20.23 3.70
N VAL A 549 13.99 19.25 3.82
CA VAL A 549 12.72 19.48 4.52
C VAL A 549 13.00 19.67 6.02
N ASP A 550 12.79 20.87 6.54
CA ASP A 550 12.89 21.11 7.98
C ASP A 550 11.76 20.41 8.76
N GLY A 551 11.95 20.29 10.09
CA GLY A 551 10.99 19.59 10.95
C GLY A 551 9.58 20.20 10.98
N GLU A 552 9.37 21.48 10.65
CA GLU A 552 8.04 22.08 10.54
C GLU A 552 7.39 21.76 9.19
N MET A 553 8.13 21.97 8.09
CA MET A 553 7.70 21.62 6.74
C MET A 553 7.38 20.13 6.63
N LEU A 554 8.20 19.24 7.20
CA LEU A 554 7.96 17.79 7.19
C LEU A 554 6.65 17.46 7.90
N ARG A 555 6.46 17.96 9.12
CA ARG A 555 5.22 17.76 9.88
C ARG A 555 4.01 18.36 9.16
N ARG A 556 4.17 19.46 8.41
CA ARG A 556 3.09 20.05 7.57
C ARG A 556 2.74 19.13 6.40
N SER A 557 3.72 18.69 5.62
CA SER A 557 3.52 17.82 4.45
C SER A 557 2.97 16.45 4.84
N VAL A 558 3.51 15.81 5.89
CA VAL A 558 3.00 14.54 6.43
C VAL A 558 1.54 14.68 6.89
N ARG A 559 1.19 15.75 7.63
CA ARG A 559 -0.21 16.01 8.04
C ARG A 559 -1.13 16.25 6.84
N ARG A 560 -0.66 16.97 5.82
CA ARG A 560 -1.40 17.23 4.58
C ARG A 560 -1.68 15.91 3.82
N LEU A 561 -0.68 15.07 3.62
CA LEU A 561 -0.86 13.76 3.00
C LEU A 561 -1.79 12.86 3.82
N ALA A 562 -1.67 12.84 5.15
CA ALA A 562 -2.56 12.06 6.01
C ALA A 562 -4.04 12.52 5.99
N VAL A 563 -4.30 13.81 5.70
CA VAL A 563 -5.65 14.32 5.46
C VAL A 563 -6.18 13.81 4.11
N LEU A 564 -5.41 13.94 3.04
CA LEU A 564 -5.77 13.45 1.70
C LEU A 564 -5.96 11.92 1.68
N ASP A 565 -5.15 11.17 2.42
CA ASP A 565 -5.25 9.70 2.57
C ASP A 565 -6.52 9.26 3.33
N ARG A 566 -7.03 10.12 4.21
CA ARG A 566 -8.32 9.91 4.89
C ARG A 566 -9.47 10.23 3.95
N GLU A 567 -9.41 11.37 3.27
CA GLU A 567 -10.43 11.81 2.30
C GLU A 567 -10.60 10.79 1.16
N ASP A 568 -9.50 10.30 0.57
CA ASP A 568 -9.55 9.25 -0.44
C ASP A 568 -10.12 7.92 0.09
N ARG A 569 -9.84 7.57 1.36
CA ARG A 569 -10.37 6.35 1.98
C ARG A 569 -11.87 6.45 2.24
N GLU A 570 -12.32 7.57 2.81
CA GLU A 570 -13.74 7.85 3.05
C GLU A 570 -14.52 7.92 1.74
N ARG A 571 -13.92 8.47 0.67
CA ARG A 571 -14.48 8.48 -0.68
C ARG A 571 -14.61 7.07 -1.26
N VAL A 572 -13.55 6.26 -1.22
CA VAL A 572 -13.58 4.88 -1.74
C VAL A 572 -14.57 4.01 -0.94
N GLU A 573 -14.59 4.10 0.39
CA GLU A 573 -15.56 3.37 1.22
C GLU A 573 -17.01 3.76 0.86
N ARG A 574 -17.26 5.05 0.61
CA ARG A 574 -18.59 5.53 0.18
C ARG A 574 -18.97 5.01 -1.20
N GLU A 575 -18.06 5.04 -2.17
CA GLU A 575 -18.24 4.53 -3.54
C GLU A 575 -18.52 3.02 -3.53
N GLU A 576 -17.75 2.23 -2.77
CA GLU A 576 -17.97 0.79 -2.59
C GLU A 576 -19.33 0.48 -1.94
N LEU A 577 -19.74 1.27 -0.94
CA LEU A 577 -21.04 1.12 -0.27
C LEU A 577 -22.21 1.54 -1.15
N LEU A 578 -22.05 2.54 -2.03
CA LEU A 578 -23.04 2.91 -3.03
C LEU A 578 -23.24 1.78 -4.04
N ASN A 579 -22.17 1.31 -4.67
CA ASN A 579 -22.20 0.20 -5.62
C ASN A 579 -22.77 -1.08 -4.98
N GLY A 580 -22.37 -1.37 -3.73
CA GLY A 580 -22.87 -2.50 -2.96
C GLY A 580 -24.33 -2.36 -2.54
N LEU A 581 -24.82 -1.14 -2.28
CA LEU A 581 -26.22 -0.87 -1.99
C LEU A 581 -27.09 -1.04 -3.24
N GLU A 582 -26.66 -0.48 -4.37
CA GLU A 582 -27.33 -0.56 -5.67
C GLU A 582 -27.42 -2.01 -6.16
N SER A 583 -26.30 -2.72 -6.21
CA SER A 583 -26.25 -4.14 -6.58
C SER A 583 -27.16 -5.00 -5.68
N TYR A 584 -27.17 -4.74 -4.37
CA TYR A 584 -28.04 -5.46 -3.45
C TYR A 584 -29.52 -5.10 -3.62
N ALA A 585 -29.84 -3.84 -3.96
CA ALA A 585 -31.21 -3.39 -4.22
C ALA A 585 -31.77 -4.02 -5.50
N TYR A 586 -31.02 -4.02 -6.61
CA TYR A 586 -31.43 -4.73 -7.82
C TYR A 586 -31.54 -6.25 -7.60
N GLY A 587 -30.60 -6.86 -6.86
CA GLY A 587 -30.67 -8.27 -6.49
C GLY A 587 -31.87 -8.62 -5.61
N LEU A 588 -32.27 -7.73 -4.68
CA LEU A 588 -33.49 -7.91 -3.90
C LEU A 588 -34.76 -7.68 -4.75
N ARG A 589 -34.75 -6.75 -5.70
CA ARG A 589 -35.87 -6.54 -6.64
C ARG A 589 -36.13 -7.80 -7.46
N SER A 590 -35.09 -8.35 -8.10
CA SER A 590 -35.19 -9.60 -8.87
C SER A 590 -35.64 -10.78 -8.00
N TYR A 591 -35.15 -10.89 -6.75
CA TYR A 591 -35.63 -11.91 -5.81
C TYR A 591 -37.11 -11.74 -5.43
N LEU A 592 -37.63 -10.51 -5.36
CA LEU A 592 -39.06 -10.26 -5.09
C LEU A 592 -39.96 -10.62 -6.29
N GLU A 593 -39.41 -10.66 -7.49
CA GLU A 593 -40.08 -11.02 -8.75
C GLU A 593 -40.11 -12.55 -8.99
N GLU A 594 -39.37 -13.35 -8.21
CA GLU A 594 -39.40 -14.81 -8.32
C GLU A 594 -40.76 -15.40 -7.88
N ASP A 595 -41.37 -16.23 -8.73
CA ASP A 595 -42.65 -16.92 -8.46
C ASP A 595 -42.66 -17.64 -7.10
N THR A 596 -41.54 -18.28 -6.74
CA THR A 596 -41.42 -19.03 -5.47
C THR A 596 -41.52 -18.10 -4.25
N VAL A 597 -41.08 -16.85 -4.38
CA VAL A 597 -41.06 -15.84 -3.33
C VAL A 597 -42.44 -15.21 -3.19
N GLY A 598 -43.08 -14.86 -4.32
CA GLY A 598 -44.47 -14.42 -4.37
C GLY A 598 -45.45 -15.46 -3.80
N ALA A 599 -45.26 -16.74 -4.10
CA ALA A 599 -46.12 -17.82 -3.63
C ALA A 599 -45.91 -18.21 -2.14
N ARG A 600 -44.72 -18.00 -1.58
CA ARG A 600 -44.35 -18.50 -0.23
C ARG A 600 -44.34 -17.46 0.88
N ALA A 601 -44.14 -16.18 0.58
CA ALA A 601 -43.98 -15.12 1.58
C ALA A 601 -45.29 -14.35 1.88
N PRO A 602 -45.41 -13.67 3.04
CA PRO A 602 -46.58 -12.85 3.35
C PRO A 602 -46.67 -11.62 2.42
N ALA A 603 -47.85 -11.35 1.85
CA ALA A 603 -48.09 -10.20 0.98
C ALA A 603 -47.68 -8.86 1.61
N GLY A 604 -48.03 -8.61 2.88
CA GLY A 604 -47.62 -7.40 3.61
C GLY A 604 -46.13 -7.33 4.00
N LEU A 605 -45.34 -8.39 3.76
CA LEU A 605 -43.88 -8.34 3.83
C LEU A 605 -43.28 -8.09 2.44
N LEU A 606 -43.82 -8.73 1.39
CA LEU A 606 -43.47 -8.50 0.00
C LEU A 606 -43.67 -7.03 -0.39
N GLN A 607 -44.85 -6.46 -0.08
CA GLN A 607 -45.17 -5.05 -0.35
C GLN A 607 -44.14 -4.11 0.29
N ARG A 608 -43.91 -4.19 1.61
CA ARG A 608 -42.96 -3.33 2.32
C ARG A 608 -41.50 -3.50 1.85
N ALA A 609 -41.14 -4.72 1.43
CA ALA A 609 -39.82 -4.97 0.85
C ALA A 609 -39.70 -4.34 -0.54
N GLY A 610 -40.73 -4.48 -1.39
CA GLY A 610 -40.79 -3.86 -2.72
C GLY A 610 -40.80 -2.33 -2.66
N GLU A 611 -41.65 -1.75 -1.82
CA GLU A 611 -41.72 -0.30 -1.55
C GLU A 611 -40.35 0.25 -1.14
N PHE A 612 -39.70 -0.31 -0.11
CA PHE A 612 -38.40 0.18 0.35
C PHE A 612 -37.25 -0.08 -0.64
N THR A 613 -37.34 -1.14 -1.45
CA THR A 613 -36.36 -1.42 -2.51
C THR A 613 -36.51 -0.41 -3.65
N GLY A 614 -37.74 -0.14 -4.10
CA GLY A 614 -38.03 0.89 -5.10
C GLY A 614 -37.68 2.30 -4.62
N GLU A 615 -37.99 2.63 -3.36
CA GLU A 615 -37.58 3.88 -2.70
C GLU A 615 -36.05 4.04 -2.72
N THR A 616 -35.32 2.98 -2.41
CA THR A 616 -33.85 3.00 -2.38
C THR A 616 -33.24 3.12 -3.78
N LEU A 617 -33.81 2.45 -4.80
CA LEU A 617 -33.37 2.58 -6.19
C LEU A 617 -33.66 3.99 -6.74
N GLY A 618 -34.87 4.52 -6.54
CA GLY A 618 -35.20 5.89 -6.95
C GLY A 618 -34.34 6.95 -6.23
N TRP A 619 -33.95 6.71 -4.98
CA TRP A 619 -33.01 7.56 -4.24
C TRP A 619 -31.57 7.49 -4.78
N LEU A 620 -31.11 6.31 -5.22
CA LEU A 620 -29.83 6.11 -5.90
C LEU A 620 -29.78 6.85 -7.25
N GLU A 621 -30.86 6.78 -8.02
CA GLU A 621 -31.02 7.42 -9.34
C GLU A 621 -31.16 8.96 -9.27
N GLY A 622 -31.11 9.57 -8.06
CA GLY A 622 -31.11 11.02 -7.85
C GLY A 622 -32.43 11.58 -7.29
N GLY A 623 -33.40 10.74 -6.97
CA GLY A 623 -34.65 11.14 -6.33
C GLY A 623 -34.45 11.67 -4.91
N ALA A 624 -34.93 12.89 -4.65
CA ALA A 624 -35.00 13.44 -3.30
C ALA A 624 -36.13 12.77 -2.50
N VAL A 625 -35.83 11.62 -1.88
CA VAL A 625 -36.76 10.93 -0.98
C VAL A 625 -36.34 11.15 0.48
N GLY A 626 -37.21 11.81 1.25
CA GLY A 626 -37.02 11.98 2.69
C GLY A 626 -37.14 10.63 3.41
N ASP A 627 -36.29 10.38 4.42
CA ASP A 627 -36.32 9.16 5.24
C ASP A 627 -37.73 9.03 5.86
N PRO A 628 -38.53 8.00 5.52
CA PRO A 628 -39.81 7.78 6.16
C PRO A 628 -39.53 7.33 7.60
N GLY A 629 -39.54 8.31 8.50
CA GLY A 629 -39.29 8.14 9.93
C GLY A 629 -40.12 6.99 10.49
N GLU A 630 -39.44 5.98 11.02
CA GLU A 630 -40.09 4.80 11.57
C GLU A 630 -40.87 5.24 12.83
N SER A 631 -42.20 5.21 12.77
CA SER A 631 -43.09 5.39 13.92
C SER A 631 -42.97 4.18 14.87
N THR A 632 -41.80 4.06 15.48
CA THR A 632 -41.46 3.04 16.45
C THR A 632 -41.97 3.47 17.81
N GLY A 633 -43.15 2.96 18.17
CA GLY A 633 -43.46 2.72 19.57
C GLY A 633 -42.57 1.60 20.09
N ASP A 634 -41.30 1.89 20.42
CA ASP A 634 -40.67 1.42 21.66
C ASP A 634 -39.20 1.88 21.83
N THR A 635 -38.91 2.35 23.05
CA THR A 635 -37.60 2.62 23.68
C THR A 635 -36.77 3.83 23.19
N ALA A 636 -36.37 4.65 24.17
CA ALA A 636 -35.65 5.91 24.02
C ALA A 636 -34.11 5.78 24.19
N ASP A 637 -33.44 6.92 23.99
CA ASP A 637 -32.03 7.29 24.27
C ASP A 637 -31.00 7.21 23.14
N ALA A 638 -30.94 8.30 22.36
CA ALA A 638 -29.71 8.92 21.84
C ALA A 638 -30.00 10.40 21.44
N PRO A 639 -29.06 11.35 21.63
CA PRO A 639 -29.29 12.76 21.30
C PRO A 639 -29.26 12.99 19.78
N GLY A 640 -30.03 13.97 19.30
CA GLY A 640 -30.23 14.20 17.88
C GLY A 640 -29.04 14.82 17.16
N GLU A 641 -28.70 14.27 16.00
CA GLU A 641 -27.94 14.96 14.95
C GLU A 641 -28.91 15.52 13.89
N SER A 642 -28.56 16.67 13.32
CA SER A 642 -29.43 17.49 12.49
C SER A 642 -29.83 16.80 11.18
N THR A 643 -31.14 16.64 10.97
CA THR A 643 -31.74 16.34 9.67
C THR A 643 -31.55 17.49 8.69
N GLY A 644 -31.10 17.20 7.47
CA GLY A 644 -31.33 18.07 6.31
C GLY A 644 -30.07 18.54 5.58
N HIS A 645 -29.61 17.74 4.61
CA HIS A 645 -28.94 18.25 3.41
C HIS A 645 -29.63 17.63 2.17
N PRO A 646 -30.04 18.44 1.17
CA PRO A 646 -30.80 17.96 0.00
C PRO A 646 -29.88 17.35 -1.07
N GLY A 647 -28.94 16.50 -0.65
CA GLY A 647 -28.09 15.74 -1.56
C GLY A 647 -28.74 14.39 -1.91
N GLY A 648 -28.73 14.04 -3.20
CA GLY A 648 -29.04 12.68 -3.65
C GLY A 648 -28.00 11.66 -3.12
N ALA A 649 -28.16 10.39 -3.44
CA ALA A 649 -27.35 9.31 -2.87
C ALA A 649 -25.82 9.50 -2.98
N SER A 650 -25.33 10.19 -4.02
CA SER A 650 -23.91 10.54 -4.20
C SER A 650 -23.27 11.23 -2.98
N ARG A 651 -24.04 12.07 -2.27
CA ARG A 651 -23.60 12.83 -1.09
C ARG A 651 -23.96 12.16 0.24
N ALA A 652 -24.45 10.93 0.22
CA ALA A 652 -24.85 10.22 1.43
C ALA A 652 -23.66 9.87 2.33
N SER A 653 -23.84 9.98 3.65
CA SER A 653 -22.83 9.54 4.60
C SER A 653 -22.67 8.01 4.57
N VAL A 654 -21.45 7.54 4.84
CA VAL A 654 -21.12 6.11 5.02
C VAL A 654 -22.07 5.42 6.01
N HIS A 655 -22.50 6.13 7.06
CA HIS A 655 -23.48 5.64 8.02
C HIS A 655 -24.87 5.43 7.39
N LEU A 656 -25.38 6.39 6.61
CA LEU A 656 -26.68 6.30 5.96
C LEU A 656 -26.71 5.15 4.92
N LEU A 657 -25.64 4.99 4.14
CA LEU A 657 -25.50 3.89 3.19
C LEU A 657 -25.54 2.53 3.88
N LYS A 658 -24.77 2.36 4.98
CA LYS A 658 -24.81 1.15 5.82
C LYS A 658 -26.21 0.92 6.43
N LYS A 659 -26.91 1.97 6.89
CA LYS A 659 -28.29 1.89 7.43
C LYS A 659 -29.29 1.39 6.38
N ARG A 660 -29.27 1.94 5.15
CA ARG A 660 -30.12 1.49 4.03
C ARG A 660 -29.80 0.05 3.60
N LEU A 661 -28.52 -0.28 3.41
CA LEU A 661 -28.07 -1.62 3.02
C LEU A 661 -28.50 -2.68 4.04
N GLU A 662 -28.34 -2.41 5.33
CA GLU A 662 -28.74 -3.36 6.37
C GLU A 662 -30.27 -3.45 6.53
N ARG A 663 -31.04 -2.44 6.10
CA ARG A 663 -32.51 -2.54 6.00
C ARG A 663 -32.94 -3.46 4.85
N LEU A 664 -32.32 -3.37 3.67
CA LEU A 664 -32.55 -4.34 2.57
C LEU A 664 -32.15 -5.76 2.99
N ARG A 665 -30.97 -5.93 3.62
CA ARG A 665 -30.51 -7.24 4.13
C ARG A 665 -31.46 -7.82 5.18
N ARG A 666 -32.05 -6.99 6.05
CA ARG A 666 -33.11 -7.42 6.97
C ARG A 666 -34.35 -7.93 6.22
N PHE A 667 -34.80 -7.28 5.15
CA PHE A 667 -35.89 -7.78 4.31
C PHE A 667 -35.56 -9.13 3.65
N ARG A 668 -34.41 -9.25 2.96
CA ARG A 668 -33.99 -10.50 2.32
C ARG A 668 -33.91 -11.67 3.30
N ARG A 669 -33.32 -11.46 4.50
CA ARG A 669 -33.25 -12.49 5.54
C ARG A 669 -34.62 -12.87 6.10
N ARG A 670 -35.57 -11.92 6.21
CA ARG A 670 -36.94 -12.22 6.65
C ARG A 670 -37.71 -13.01 5.60
N LEU A 671 -37.59 -12.66 4.33
CA LEU A 671 -38.24 -13.37 3.21
C LEU A 671 -37.69 -14.79 3.05
N ALA A 672 -36.36 -14.95 3.12
CA ALA A 672 -35.68 -16.25 3.08
C ALA A 672 -36.26 -17.26 4.08
N VAL A 673 -36.61 -16.83 5.30
CA VAL A 673 -37.25 -17.71 6.30
C VAL A 673 -38.55 -18.35 5.80
N TYR A 674 -39.36 -17.65 5.00
CA TYR A 674 -40.58 -18.23 4.42
C TYR A 674 -40.27 -19.09 3.19
N VAL A 675 -39.35 -18.65 2.35
CA VAL A 675 -39.05 -19.30 1.06
C VAL A 675 -38.27 -20.60 1.24
N ASP A 676 -37.27 -20.59 2.13
CA ASP A 676 -36.31 -21.67 2.36
C ASP A 676 -36.83 -22.74 3.35
N THR A 677 -37.89 -22.45 4.12
CA THR A 677 -38.53 -23.47 4.98
C THR A 677 -39.22 -24.52 4.08
N PRO A 678 -38.84 -25.81 4.13
CA PRO A 678 -39.48 -26.82 3.29
C PRO A 678 -40.89 -27.14 3.80
N ASP A 679 -41.78 -27.55 2.90
CA ASP A 679 -43.18 -27.83 3.26
C ASP A 679 -43.30 -29.06 4.17
N GLU A 680 -42.34 -30.00 4.08
CA GLU A 680 -42.14 -31.10 5.04
C GLU A 680 -41.90 -30.66 6.49
N ASP A 681 -41.45 -29.42 6.73
CA ASP A 681 -41.26 -28.85 8.07
C ASP A 681 -42.52 -28.16 8.61
N LEU A 682 -43.58 -28.09 7.79
CA LEU A 682 -44.85 -27.42 8.07
C LEU A 682 -46.02 -28.42 8.19
N VAL A 683 -45.74 -29.72 8.38
CA VAL A 683 -46.76 -30.75 8.66
C VAL A 683 -47.03 -30.88 10.17
N PRO A 684 -48.25 -31.29 10.61
CA PRO A 684 -48.65 -31.32 12.02
C PRO A 684 -47.66 -32.06 12.94
N GLU A 685 -47.11 -33.18 12.47
CA GLU A 685 -46.17 -34.03 13.23
C GLU A 685 -44.91 -33.27 13.66
N LYS A 686 -44.46 -32.32 12.83
CA LYS A 686 -43.30 -31.46 13.14
C LYS A 686 -43.65 -30.43 14.20
N PHE A 687 -44.89 -29.92 14.20
CA PHE A 687 -45.39 -29.02 15.25
C PHE A 687 -45.53 -29.75 16.59
N PHE A 688 -46.07 -30.98 16.61
CA PHE A 688 -46.13 -31.81 17.81
C PHE A 688 -44.74 -32.13 18.36
N ALA A 689 -43.81 -32.56 17.49
CA ALA A 689 -42.41 -32.80 17.87
C ALA A 689 -41.72 -31.54 18.43
N LEU A 690 -42.03 -30.37 17.86
CA LEU A 690 -41.50 -29.09 18.34
C LEU A 690 -42.12 -28.66 19.68
N SER A 691 -43.42 -28.93 19.91
CA SER A 691 -44.13 -28.67 21.18
C SER A 691 -43.62 -29.57 22.32
N ASN A 692 -43.36 -30.84 22.03
CA ASN A 692 -42.70 -31.75 22.98
C ASN A 692 -41.29 -31.26 23.33
N ARG A 693 -40.55 -30.73 22.33
CA ARG A 693 -39.19 -30.20 22.52
C ARG A 693 -39.16 -28.89 23.30
N THR A 694 -40.12 -27.97 23.09
CA THR A 694 -40.23 -26.73 23.88
C THR A 694 -40.64 -27.05 25.31
N SER A 695 -41.66 -27.90 25.52
CA SER A 695 -42.13 -28.35 26.83
C SER A 695 -40.99 -29.01 27.63
N GLY A 696 -40.26 -29.94 27.02
CA GLY A 696 -39.08 -30.56 27.64
C GLY A 696 -37.90 -29.61 27.91
N LEU A 697 -37.87 -28.41 27.33
CA LEU A 697 -36.92 -27.36 27.72
C LEU A 697 -37.47 -26.47 28.85
N VAL A 698 -38.78 -26.17 28.85
CA VAL A 698 -39.45 -25.44 29.94
C VAL A 698 -39.34 -26.24 31.25
N ASN A 699 -39.65 -27.53 31.22
CA ASN A 699 -39.53 -28.40 32.41
C ASN A 699 -38.11 -28.38 32.97
N ARG A 700 -37.07 -28.54 32.12
CA ARG A 700 -35.66 -28.44 32.56
C ARG A 700 -35.28 -27.08 33.17
N VAL A 701 -35.91 -26.00 32.75
CA VAL A 701 -35.72 -24.68 33.37
C VAL A 701 -36.39 -24.63 34.74
N GLN A 702 -37.60 -25.17 34.87
CA GLN A 702 -38.31 -25.27 36.15
C GLN A 702 -37.57 -26.19 37.13
N ASP A 703 -37.15 -27.38 36.69
CA ASP A 703 -36.34 -28.33 37.47
C ASP A 703 -35.07 -27.65 37.99
N TYR A 704 -34.33 -26.95 37.12
CA TYR A 704 -33.12 -26.24 37.54
C TYR A 704 -33.43 -25.07 38.49
N MET A 705 -34.55 -24.35 38.31
CA MET A 705 -34.98 -23.31 39.25
C MET A 705 -35.36 -23.90 40.62
N MET A 706 -35.92 -25.11 40.68
CA MET A 706 -36.11 -25.83 41.95
C MET A 706 -34.77 -26.22 42.57
N THR A 707 -33.83 -26.77 41.79
CA THR A 707 -32.45 -27.07 42.25
C THR A 707 -31.76 -25.83 42.83
N MET A 708 -31.91 -24.66 42.21
CA MET A 708 -31.38 -23.39 42.73
C MET A 708 -32.00 -23.00 44.07
N SER A 709 -33.30 -23.25 44.26
CA SER A 709 -34.00 -22.99 45.52
C SER A 709 -33.50 -23.93 46.63
N GLU A 710 -33.37 -25.21 46.32
CA GLU A 710 -32.79 -26.20 47.24
C GLU A 710 -31.35 -25.87 47.63
N ASP A 711 -30.49 -25.52 46.66
CA ASP A 711 -29.10 -25.18 46.94
C ASP A 711 -28.97 -23.88 47.75
N ALA A 712 -29.83 -22.90 47.51
CA ALA A 712 -29.93 -21.71 48.36
C ALA A 712 -30.37 -22.06 49.79
N ALA A 713 -31.35 -22.96 49.96
CA ALA A 713 -31.79 -23.45 51.26
C ALA A 713 -30.70 -24.28 51.98
N ARG A 714 -29.99 -25.16 51.26
CA ARG A 714 -28.83 -25.91 51.77
C ARG A 714 -27.72 -24.98 52.24
N MET A 715 -27.36 -23.96 51.45
CA MET A 715 -26.38 -22.96 51.85
C MET A 715 -26.86 -22.13 53.05
N LYS A 716 -28.13 -21.74 53.10
CA LYS A 716 -28.71 -21.01 54.24
C LYS A 716 -28.61 -21.82 55.54
N ALA A 717 -29.01 -23.10 55.51
CA ALA A 717 -28.87 -24.00 56.66
C ALA A 717 -27.42 -24.19 57.12
N GLN A 718 -26.46 -24.24 56.19
CA GLN A 718 -25.03 -24.30 56.53
C GLN A 718 -24.54 -23.02 57.25
N TYR A 719 -24.93 -21.84 56.78
CA TYR A 719 -24.63 -20.56 57.44
C TYR A 719 -25.30 -20.48 58.83
N GLU A 720 -26.58 -20.83 58.93
CA GLU A 720 -27.36 -20.81 60.18
C GLU A 720 -26.82 -21.80 61.22
N SER A 721 -26.37 -22.99 60.81
CA SER A 721 -25.72 -23.96 61.70
C SER A 721 -24.45 -23.43 62.37
N LEU A 722 -23.83 -22.43 61.75
CA LEU A 722 -22.66 -21.72 62.26
C LEU A 722 -23.01 -20.35 62.86
N GLN A 723 -24.28 -20.03 63.07
CA GLN A 723 -24.78 -18.73 63.55
C GLN A 723 -24.29 -17.55 62.69
N LEU A 724 -24.29 -17.71 61.36
CA LEU A 724 -23.91 -16.69 60.39
C LEU A 724 -25.14 -16.19 59.62
N ASP A 725 -25.22 -14.87 59.38
CA ASP A 725 -26.31 -14.27 58.59
C ASP A 725 -26.11 -14.54 57.09
N PHE A 726 -26.76 -15.60 56.60
CA PHE A 726 -26.83 -15.96 55.19
C PHE A 726 -27.36 -14.82 54.32
N ASP A 727 -28.40 -14.12 54.77
CA ASP A 727 -29.08 -13.11 53.98
C ASP A 727 -28.20 -11.85 53.82
N ALA A 728 -27.37 -11.52 54.82
CA ALA A 728 -26.33 -10.48 54.70
C ALA A 728 -25.18 -10.89 53.76
N ALA A 729 -24.74 -12.15 53.77
CA ALA A 729 -23.74 -12.66 52.84
C ALA A 729 -24.27 -12.63 51.39
N ASN A 730 -25.48 -13.15 51.19
CA ASN A 730 -26.16 -13.20 49.90
C ASN A 730 -26.43 -11.79 49.32
N ARG A 731 -26.79 -10.81 50.16
CA ARG A 731 -26.93 -9.39 49.76
C ARG A 731 -25.63 -8.74 49.26
N LYS A 732 -24.45 -9.25 49.67
CA LYS A 732 -23.14 -8.71 49.26
C LYS A 732 -22.60 -9.29 47.94
N LEU A 733 -23.27 -10.29 47.35
CA LEU A 733 -22.84 -10.91 46.10
C LEU A 733 -23.03 -9.95 44.91
N LYS A 734 -21.97 -9.75 44.12
CA LYS A 734 -22.00 -8.91 42.91
C LYS A 734 -22.69 -9.58 41.70
N TYR A 735 -22.84 -10.90 41.73
CA TYR A 735 -23.41 -11.67 40.63
C TYR A 735 -24.94 -11.69 40.67
N ARG A 736 -25.59 -10.91 39.80
CA ARG A 736 -27.04 -10.89 39.59
C ARG A 736 -27.36 -11.16 38.12
N MET A 737 -28.53 -11.73 37.83
CA MET A 737 -29.03 -11.76 36.45
C MET A 737 -29.25 -10.33 35.96
N LYS A 738 -28.96 -10.07 34.67
CA LYS A 738 -29.26 -8.78 34.05
C LYS A 738 -30.75 -8.73 33.71
N GLU A 739 -31.37 -7.57 33.90
CA GLU A 739 -32.78 -7.30 33.56
C GLU A 739 -33.15 -7.75 32.14
N LYS A 740 -32.25 -7.54 31.16
CA LYS A 740 -32.42 -8.05 29.79
C LYS A 740 -32.59 -9.59 29.71
N THR A 741 -31.88 -10.35 30.53
CA THR A 741 -31.99 -11.83 30.57
C THR A 741 -33.32 -12.27 31.19
N GLU A 742 -33.82 -11.52 32.17
CA GLU A 742 -35.12 -11.75 32.79
C GLU A 742 -36.27 -11.42 31.81
N LYS A 743 -36.17 -10.30 31.08
CA LYS A 743 -37.08 -9.96 29.97
C LYS A 743 -37.02 -11.01 28.84
N ASP A 744 -35.82 -11.40 28.40
CA ASP A 744 -35.61 -12.46 27.38
C ASP A 744 -36.22 -13.79 27.84
N LEU A 745 -36.12 -14.15 29.12
CA LEU A 745 -36.70 -15.37 29.70
C LEU A 745 -38.24 -15.31 29.73
N LYS A 746 -38.81 -14.20 30.24
CA LYS A 746 -40.25 -14.00 30.29
C LYS A 746 -40.86 -14.08 28.88
N THR A 747 -40.35 -13.29 27.94
CA THR A 747 -40.82 -13.33 26.55
C THR A 747 -40.64 -14.71 25.91
N ALA A 748 -39.58 -15.47 26.25
CA ALA A 748 -39.44 -16.84 25.75
C ALA A 748 -40.51 -17.80 26.30
N MET A 749 -40.94 -17.62 27.55
CA MET A 749 -42.04 -18.40 28.13
C MET A 749 -43.39 -18.00 27.53
N ASP A 750 -43.62 -16.70 27.32
CA ASP A 750 -44.82 -16.18 26.65
C ASP A 750 -44.91 -16.70 25.20
N ASP A 751 -43.83 -16.59 24.41
CA ASP A 751 -43.71 -17.12 23.04
C ASP A 751 -44.04 -18.62 22.97
N ILE A 752 -43.48 -19.42 23.90
CA ILE A 752 -43.68 -20.87 23.96
C ILE A 752 -45.11 -21.21 24.41
N SER A 753 -45.67 -20.46 25.38
CA SER A 753 -47.05 -20.68 25.83
C SER A 753 -48.05 -20.43 24.72
N GLN A 754 -47.88 -19.34 23.96
CA GLN A 754 -48.70 -19.01 22.79
C GLN A 754 -48.56 -20.05 21.67
N PHE A 755 -47.34 -20.55 21.44
CA PHE A 755 -47.14 -21.64 20.49
C PHE A 755 -47.86 -22.92 20.93
N SER A 756 -47.66 -23.35 22.18
CA SER A 756 -48.23 -24.60 22.69
C SER A 756 -49.75 -24.55 22.85
N SER A 757 -50.38 -23.39 23.02
CA SER A 757 -51.84 -23.29 22.96
C SER A 757 -52.38 -23.58 21.56
N VAL A 758 -51.76 -23.02 20.52
CA VAL A 758 -52.17 -23.26 19.12
C VAL A 758 -51.91 -24.72 18.71
N VAL A 759 -50.78 -25.30 19.10
CA VAL A 759 -50.49 -26.71 18.76
C VAL A 759 -51.45 -27.69 19.45
N ARG A 760 -51.90 -27.41 20.69
CA ARG A 760 -52.96 -28.20 21.34
C ARG A 760 -54.28 -28.18 20.59
N GLU A 761 -54.59 -27.10 19.87
CA GLU A 761 -55.78 -27.06 19.02
C GLU A 761 -55.61 -27.95 17.78
N PHE A 762 -54.40 -28.07 17.23
CA PHE A 762 -54.12 -29.03 16.14
C PHE A 762 -54.16 -30.49 16.61
N GLU A 763 -53.78 -30.77 17.87
CA GLU A 763 -53.89 -32.10 18.49
C GLU A 763 -55.36 -32.53 18.67
N GLN A 764 -56.26 -31.56 18.83
CA GLN A 764 -57.72 -31.79 18.97
C GLN A 764 -58.44 -31.84 17.62
N ASP A 765 -58.03 -30.99 16.67
CA ASP A 765 -58.61 -30.90 15.33
C ASP A 765 -57.55 -30.52 14.29
N THR A 766 -57.14 -31.50 13.48
CA THR A 766 -56.15 -31.30 12.41
C THR A 766 -56.69 -30.43 11.26
N ALA A 767 -58.00 -30.24 11.13
CA ALA A 767 -58.56 -29.31 10.15
C ALA A 767 -58.16 -27.86 10.45
N LYS A 768 -57.94 -27.50 11.71
CA LYS A 768 -57.41 -26.17 12.10
C LYS A 768 -56.02 -25.90 11.57
N HIS A 769 -55.17 -26.93 11.50
CA HIS A 769 -53.85 -26.81 10.86
C HIS A 769 -54.00 -26.60 9.35
N SER A 770 -54.84 -27.40 8.69
CA SER A 770 -55.11 -27.29 7.25
C SER A 770 -55.78 -25.97 6.85
N ALA A 771 -56.47 -25.30 7.78
CA ALA A 771 -57.06 -23.98 7.59
C ALA A 771 -56.05 -22.81 7.70
N MET A 772 -54.85 -23.04 8.24
CA MET A 772 -53.82 -22.00 8.34
C MET A 772 -53.04 -21.88 7.04
N SER A 773 -52.82 -20.64 6.60
CA SER A 773 -51.97 -20.37 5.44
C SER A 773 -50.51 -20.71 5.74
N ARG A 774 -49.77 -21.10 4.70
CA ARG A 774 -48.35 -21.45 4.79
C ARG A 774 -47.50 -20.38 5.52
N PRO A 775 -47.67 -19.05 5.29
CA PRO A 775 -46.94 -18.04 6.05
C PRO A 775 -47.25 -18.04 7.55
N GLN A 776 -48.51 -18.30 7.95
CA GLN A 776 -48.89 -18.39 9.36
C GLN A 776 -48.28 -19.63 10.04
N LEU A 777 -48.19 -20.76 9.32
CA LEU A 777 -47.50 -21.97 9.80
C LEU A 777 -45.99 -21.71 9.98
N VAL A 778 -45.34 -21.00 9.04
CA VAL A 778 -43.94 -20.57 9.20
C VAL A 778 -43.77 -19.64 10.41
N GLU A 779 -44.66 -18.67 10.60
CA GLU A 779 -44.60 -17.75 11.75
C GLU A 779 -44.77 -18.48 13.10
N LEU A 780 -45.73 -19.40 13.19
CA LEU A 780 -45.94 -20.25 14.36
C LEU A 780 -44.69 -21.10 14.67
N ARG A 781 -44.07 -21.69 13.64
CA ARG A 781 -42.80 -22.44 13.77
C ARG A 781 -41.65 -21.54 14.21
N GLN A 782 -41.56 -20.32 13.71
CA GLN A 782 -40.53 -19.36 14.10
C GLN A 782 -40.71 -18.81 15.51
N LEU A 783 -41.95 -18.67 15.99
CA LEU A 783 -42.26 -18.31 17.37
C LEU A 783 -41.65 -19.34 18.33
N ALA A 784 -41.92 -20.64 18.10
CA ALA A 784 -41.32 -21.73 18.87
C ALA A 784 -39.79 -21.79 18.77
N LEU A 785 -39.21 -21.67 17.57
CA LEU A 785 -37.75 -21.69 17.39
C LEU A 785 -37.08 -20.44 17.98
N GLY A 786 -37.78 -19.30 18.02
CA GLY A 786 -37.37 -18.07 18.70
C GLY A 786 -37.36 -18.26 20.22
N GLY A 787 -38.49 -18.67 20.80
CA GLY A 787 -38.63 -18.98 22.21
C GLY A 787 -37.61 -20.02 22.69
N LEU A 788 -37.44 -21.13 21.95
CA LEU A 788 -36.46 -22.18 22.28
C LEU A 788 -35.00 -21.66 22.28
N ARG A 789 -34.63 -20.79 21.32
CA ARG A 789 -33.31 -20.16 21.28
C ARG A 789 -33.09 -19.21 22.46
N LYS A 790 -34.07 -18.34 22.75
CA LYS A 790 -34.04 -17.44 23.92
C LYS A 790 -33.93 -18.25 25.22
N LEU A 791 -34.81 -19.23 25.43
CA LEU A 791 -34.87 -20.07 26.62
C LEU A 791 -33.56 -20.85 26.86
N LYS A 792 -32.96 -21.44 25.81
CA LYS A 792 -31.66 -22.13 25.91
C LYS A 792 -30.52 -21.17 26.30
N LYS A 793 -30.54 -19.93 25.80
CA LYS A 793 -29.56 -18.90 26.15
C LYS A 793 -29.74 -18.40 27.59
N SER A 794 -30.99 -18.16 28.00
CA SER A 794 -31.33 -17.76 29.37
C SER A 794 -30.97 -18.86 30.37
N LEU A 795 -31.27 -20.14 30.09
CA LEU A 795 -30.87 -21.27 30.93
C LEU A 795 -29.34 -21.33 31.13
N LYS A 796 -28.54 -21.23 30.06
CA LYS A 796 -27.07 -21.21 30.16
C LYS A 796 -26.56 -20.02 31.01
N THR A 797 -27.22 -18.87 30.91
CA THR A 797 -26.87 -17.67 31.68
C THR A 797 -27.23 -17.84 33.16
N LEU A 798 -28.42 -18.39 33.43
CA LEU A 798 -28.95 -18.64 34.76
C LEU A 798 -28.13 -19.70 35.51
N GLN A 799 -27.71 -20.78 34.83
CA GLN A 799 -26.72 -21.75 35.31
C GLN A 799 -25.40 -21.07 35.71
N SER A 800 -24.79 -20.30 34.79
CA SER A 800 -23.52 -19.62 35.06
C SER A 800 -23.60 -18.61 36.23
N VAL A 801 -24.72 -17.90 36.39
CA VAL A 801 -24.92 -16.98 37.53
C VAL A 801 -25.13 -17.77 38.83
N HIS A 802 -25.84 -18.89 38.79
CA HIS A 802 -26.05 -19.74 39.96
C HIS A 802 -24.74 -20.34 40.49
N ASP A 803 -23.96 -20.97 39.61
CA ASP A 803 -22.69 -21.63 39.98
C ASP A 803 -21.70 -20.63 40.59
N LEU A 804 -21.58 -19.43 40.02
CA LEU A 804 -20.74 -18.34 40.56
C LEU A 804 -21.22 -17.85 41.94
N ARG A 805 -22.53 -17.75 42.16
CA ARG A 805 -23.09 -17.35 43.46
C ARG A 805 -22.86 -18.42 44.53
N LEU A 806 -23.10 -19.70 44.22
CA LEU A 806 -22.83 -20.80 45.15
C LEU A 806 -21.34 -20.92 45.46
N GLY A 807 -20.47 -20.80 44.44
CA GLY A 807 -19.02 -20.79 44.63
C GLY A 807 -18.57 -19.71 45.61
N SER A 808 -19.00 -18.47 45.39
CA SER A 808 -18.67 -17.34 46.26
C SER A 808 -19.24 -17.48 47.69
N LEU A 809 -20.45 -18.02 47.84
CA LEU A 809 -21.03 -18.29 49.16
C LEU A 809 -20.30 -19.42 49.91
N ARG A 810 -19.84 -20.46 49.21
CA ARG A 810 -19.02 -21.54 49.79
C ARG A 810 -17.65 -21.03 50.20
N GLU A 811 -16.98 -20.24 49.36
CA GLU A 811 -15.70 -19.61 49.66
C GLU A 811 -15.80 -18.69 50.89
N GLN A 812 -16.81 -17.82 50.94
CA GLN A 812 -17.09 -16.98 52.13
C GLN A 812 -17.36 -17.83 53.38
N LEU A 813 -18.08 -18.94 53.25
CA LEU A 813 -18.37 -19.84 54.37
C LEU A 813 -17.10 -20.51 54.90
N GLU A 814 -16.19 -20.96 54.03
CA GLU A 814 -14.91 -21.55 54.45
C GLU A 814 -13.98 -20.51 55.09
N ILE A 815 -13.93 -19.27 54.58
CA ILE A 815 -13.20 -18.18 55.23
C ILE A 815 -13.76 -17.91 56.64
N LEU A 816 -15.08 -17.81 56.78
CA LEU A 816 -15.73 -17.55 58.08
C LEU A 816 -15.60 -18.74 59.05
N LYS A 817 -15.58 -19.99 58.55
CA LYS A 817 -15.22 -21.19 59.32
C LYS A 817 -13.78 -21.11 59.84
N ALA A 818 -12.82 -20.76 58.97
CA ALA A 818 -11.41 -20.62 59.35
C ALA A 818 -11.22 -19.50 60.39
N GLU A 819 -11.93 -18.37 60.27
CA GLU A 819 -11.92 -17.31 61.27
C GLU A 819 -12.52 -17.74 62.62
N LYS A 820 -13.63 -18.50 62.63
CA LYS A 820 -14.21 -19.04 63.87
C LYS A 820 -13.30 -20.10 64.51
N GLY A 821 -12.68 -20.97 63.72
CA GLY A 821 -11.70 -21.95 64.20
C GLY A 821 -10.44 -21.30 64.78
N SER A 822 -9.94 -20.23 64.15
CA SER A 822 -8.81 -19.44 64.67
C SER A 822 -9.18 -18.73 65.99
N LYS A 823 -10.40 -18.20 66.12
CA LYS A 823 -10.89 -17.54 67.34
C LYS A 823 -11.17 -18.49 68.52
N SER A 824 -11.31 -19.80 68.31
CA SER A 824 -11.34 -20.79 69.41
C SER A 824 -9.94 -21.20 69.89
N GLY A 825 -8.88 -20.81 69.15
CA GLY A 825 -7.49 -21.21 69.40
C GLY A 825 -6.49 -20.05 69.52
N SER A 826 -6.92 -18.82 69.85
CA SER A 826 -6.00 -17.72 70.21
C SER A 826 -6.71 -16.59 70.97
N LYS A 827 -6.44 -16.49 72.28
CA LYS A 827 -6.68 -15.28 73.10
C LYS A 827 -5.36 -14.77 73.67
N SER A 828 -4.53 -14.14 72.83
CA SER A 828 -3.49 -13.21 73.29
C SER A 828 -2.99 -12.32 72.16
N GLY A 829 -2.83 -11.02 72.41
CA GLY A 829 -1.94 -10.16 71.61
C GLY A 829 -2.60 -9.20 70.61
N SER A 830 -2.98 -8.03 71.13
CA SER A 830 -2.84 -6.67 70.54
C SER A 830 -3.09 -6.38 69.04
N SER A 831 -4.01 -5.44 68.82
CA SER A 831 -3.99 -4.33 67.84
C SER A 831 -3.43 -4.56 66.43
N THR A 832 -4.32 -4.35 65.43
CA THR A 832 -4.25 -3.30 64.38
C THR A 832 -4.95 -3.82 63.12
N ILE A 833 -6.06 -3.21 62.69
CA ILE A 833 -6.69 -3.50 61.40
C ILE A 833 -6.65 -2.25 60.51
N LEU A 834 -5.83 -2.35 59.48
CA LEU A 834 -5.72 -1.38 58.39
C LEU A 834 -6.96 -1.42 57.50
N THR A 835 -7.45 -0.24 57.11
CA THR A 835 -8.34 -0.08 55.96
C THR A 835 -7.54 -0.22 54.67
N SER A 836 -7.90 -1.18 53.81
CA SER A 836 -7.43 -1.17 52.41
C SER A 836 -8.52 -1.64 51.45
N SER A 837 -8.96 -0.72 50.59
CA SER A 837 -9.75 -0.98 49.40
C SER A 837 -9.03 -1.93 48.44
N LEU A 838 -9.77 -2.81 47.76
CA LEU A 838 -9.27 -3.53 46.60
C LEU A 838 -10.26 -3.47 45.42
N SER A 839 -9.69 -3.09 44.28
CA SER A 839 -10.34 -2.79 43.01
C SER A 839 -10.73 -4.04 42.23
N SER A 840 -11.74 -3.90 41.37
CA SER A 840 -12.15 -4.89 40.37
C SER A 840 -11.03 -5.21 39.37
N PRO A 841 -10.94 -6.46 38.89
CA PRO A 841 -10.39 -6.74 37.57
C PRO A 841 -11.50 -7.12 36.57
N SER A 842 -11.46 -6.49 35.41
CA SER A 842 -12.14 -6.92 34.20
C SER A 842 -11.23 -7.86 33.41
N SER A 843 -11.75 -9.00 32.94
CA SER A 843 -11.69 -9.36 31.51
C SER A 843 -12.32 -10.72 31.23
N SER A 844 -12.79 -10.86 29.99
CA SER A 844 -13.14 -12.10 29.34
C SER A 844 -11.96 -12.61 28.51
N SER A 845 -11.71 -13.92 28.52
CA SER A 845 -11.40 -14.68 27.31
C SER A 845 -11.46 -16.19 27.58
N ALA A 846 -11.76 -16.96 26.54
CA ALA A 846 -11.85 -18.42 26.59
C ALA A 846 -10.56 -19.05 26.05
N LEU A 847 -10.35 -20.35 26.31
CA LEU A 847 -10.24 -21.36 25.23
C LEU A 847 -9.98 -22.79 25.75
N SER A 848 -10.06 -23.72 24.79
CA SER A 848 -9.68 -25.14 24.82
C SER A 848 -10.65 -26.13 25.48
N SER A 849 -11.26 -26.94 24.61
CA SER A 849 -11.85 -28.23 24.96
C SER A 849 -11.29 -29.26 23.99
N SER A 850 -10.38 -30.10 24.47
CA SER A 850 -9.91 -31.29 23.77
C SER A 850 -11.04 -32.32 23.68
N HIS A 851 -11.27 -32.89 22.49
CA HIS A 851 -12.14 -34.05 22.33
C HIS A 851 -11.33 -35.29 21.95
N SER A 852 -11.36 -36.29 22.82
CA SER A 852 -10.89 -37.66 22.56
C SER A 852 -12.07 -38.60 22.31
N SER A 853 -11.81 -39.57 21.45
CA SER A 853 -12.67 -40.61 20.88
C SER A 853 -13.41 -41.58 21.82
N SER A 854 -14.62 -42.00 21.39
CA SER A 854 -15.18 -43.36 21.55
C SER A 854 -16.36 -43.53 20.56
N SER A 855 -16.16 -44.13 19.37
CA SER A 855 -16.25 -45.57 19.04
C SER A 855 -17.67 -46.06 18.71
N SER A 856 -17.89 -46.37 17.43
CA SER A 856 -19.12 -46.96 16.84
C SER A 856 -19.09 -48.50 16.84
N PRO A 857 -20.18 -49.15 16.37
CA PRO A 857 -20.06 -50.39 15.61
C PRO A 857 -20.75 -50.36 14.22
N SER A 858 -20.00 -50.78 13.19
CA SER A 858 -20.32 -51.70 12.05
C SER A 858 -21.71 -51.68 11.37
N SER A 859 -21.89 -51.77 10.04
CA SER A 859 -21.01 -51.99 8.84
C SER A 859 -21.75 -51.50 7.54
N SER A 860 -21.40 -51.75 6.26
CA SER A 860 -20.37 -52.58 5.57
C SER A 860 -20.13 -52.15 4.09
N SER A 861 -18.94 -52.50 3.59
CA SER A 861 -18.42 -52.85 2.24
C SER A 861 -19.40 -53.11 1.05
N PRO A 862 -19.00 -52.94 -0.25
CA PRO A 862 -17.77 -53.52 -0.81
C PRO A 862 -16.94 -52.81 -1.94
N SER A 863 -15.62 -53.09 -1.88
CA SER A 863 -14.58 -53.35 -2.93
C SER A 863 -14.40 -52.51 -4.22
N SER A 864 -13.12 -52.24 -4.50
CA SER A 864 -12.49 -51.78 -5.76
C SER A 864 -12.46 -52.84 -6.89
N PRO A 865 -11.90 -52.51 -8.07
CA PRO A 865 -10.67 -53.21 -8.49
C PRO A 865 -9.62 -52.32 -9.21
N SER A 866 -8.52 -52.94 -9.63
CA SER A 866 -7.31 -52.31 -10.19
C SER A 866 -6.84 -52.91 -11.54
N SER A 867 -5.83 -52.25 -12.13
CA SER A 867 -4.76 -52.74 -13.04
C SER A 867 -4.96 -52.95 -14.56
N SER A 868 -4.11 -52.20 -15.30
CA SER A 868 -3.23 -52.58 -16.43
C SER A 868 -3.77 -52.89 -17.84
N SER A 869 -3.36 -52.10 -18.84
CA SER A 869 -2.36 -52.51 -19.87
C SER A 869 -2.07 -51.43 -20.96
N SER A 870 -0.85 -50.90 -20.96
CA SER A 870 0.12 -50.83 -22.09
C SER A 870 -0.28 -50.45 -23.54
N SER A 871 0.39 -49.42 -24.10
CA SER A 871 1.15 -49.51 -25.37
C SER A 871 1.91 -48.22 -25.69
N SER A 872 3.23 -48.31 -25.88
CA SER A 872 4.06 -47.33 -26.61
C SER A 872 3.88 -47.46 -28.12
N LEU A 873 4.16 -46.41 -28.91
CA LEU A 873 5.00 -46.48 -30.13
C LEU A 873 5.09 -45.14 -30.90
N SER A 874 6.29 -44.86 -31.37
CA SER A 874 6.66 -44.08 -32.56
C SER A 874 7.88 -44.79 -33.18
N PRO A 875 8.40 -44.46 -34.38
CA PRO A 875 7.85 -43.71 -35.53
C PRO A 875 7.91 -44.53 -36.86
N SER A 876 7.33 -44.05 -37.97
CA SER A 876 7.78 -44.44 -39.33
C SER A 876 7.17 -43.58 -40.46
N SER A 877 8.03 -42.94 -41.26
CA SER A 877 7.76 -42.69 -42.70
C SER A 877 8.04 -43.99 -43.49
N PRO A 878 7.57 -44.17 -44.76
CA PRO A 878 8.36 -43.63 -45.87
C PRO A 878 7.62 -43.28 -47.20
N SER A 879 8.27 -42.41 -47.97
CA SER A 879 8.48 -42.42 -49.44
C SER A 879 7.33 -42.64 -50.48
N SER A 880 7.28 -41.66 -51.39
CA SER A 880 7.35 -41.77 -52.88
C SER A 880 6.20 -42.33 -53.73
N SER A 881 5.59 -41.44 -54.53
CA SER A 881 5.40 -41.55 -55.99
C SER A 881 4.76 -40.24 -56.50
N SER A 882 5.53 -39.28 -57.03
CA SER A 882 5.91 -39.14 -58.45
C SER A 882 4.82 -38.58 -59.38
N SER A 883 4.95 -37.32 -59.81
CA SER A 883 4.98 -36.93 -61.24
C SER A 883 5.04 -35.40 -61.43
N SER A 884 5.95 -34.94 -62.31
CA SER A 884 5.86 -33.82 -63.28
C SER A 884 4.87 -32.66 -63.07
N SER A 885 5.19 -31.38 -63.36
CA SER A 885 6.29 -30.86 -64.21
C SER A 885 6.55 -29.37 -63.97
N SER A 886 7.80 -28.98 -64.21
CA SER A 886 8.32 -27.65 -64.55
C SER A 886 7.33 -26.53 -64.94
N HIS A 887 7.50 -25.35 -64.33
CA HIS A 887 7.73 -24.11 -65.08
C HIS A 887 8.66 -23.17 -64.29
N GLN A 888 9.67 -22.62 -64.98
CA GLN A 888 10.45 -21.45 -64.56
C GLN A 888 9.85 -20.17 -65.18
N HIS A 889 10.45 -19.01 -64.85
CA HIS A 889 10.05 -17.62 -65.15
C HIS A 889 9.01 -17.04 -64.17
N ASP A 890 9.13 -15.82 -63.65
CA ASP A 890 10.23 -14.83 -63.68
C ASP A 890 10.08 -13.84 -62.49
N GLU A 891 11.14 -13.08 -62.21
CA GLU A 891 11.19 -11.74 -61.55
C GLU A 891 10.17 -11.37 -60.44
N LEU A 892 10.62 -11.37 -59.16
CA LEU A 892 10.90 -10.15 -58.35
C LEU A 892 11.38 -10.49 -56.92
#